data_AF-A0A1I3U2N7-F1
#
_entry.id   AF-A0A1I3U2N7-F1
#
_cell.length_a   1.000
_cell.length_b   1.000
_cell.length_c   1.000
_cell.angle_alpha   90.00
_cell.angle_beta   90.00
_cell.angle_gamma   90.00
#
_symmetry.space_group_name_H-M   'P 1'
#
loop_
_entity.id
_entity.type
_entity.pdbx_description
1 polymer ?
#
loop_
_entity_poly.entity_id
_entity_poly.type
_entity_poly.pdbx_seq_one_letter_code
_entity_poly.pdbx_strand_id
1 'polypeptide(L)'
;MATAVTVSATNNAEIDGLLSGAKWSGTITYSFPDSPSDYANPYSGGYSEPTTSGFASAPSQMQSAINYAIGLILGYTNATIQYAGTNGADIMVAQSPSANPTSYAYYPGNYASGGDVWFGTQYNYSLAALGNYYFTTALHELGHALGLKHSQETGGVANVAVPSAHDDSEYTVMSYRSYVGGSTTSGYTNEAYGFSQTYMANDILALQTMYGADYTTQSSNTVYTWNPTTGQEFINGVGQLAPGGGVGGSANRIYETVWDGGGVDTYDLSNYTTNLSINLNPGAASVFSSVQLANLGNGHYASGNVYNAYLYNGDARSYIDNAIGGSGNDTLVGNAIANALNGGGGNDTITGGAGNDAINGGAGTDTAVYSGSRANYLISYNATTQTFTVTDQRSGAPDGTDTVTGVENFQFADGTVASTSLMAIVIEALGSTSLVLSGGNYHLNSIATDTGPIVKYAGNAVIAANWGSWTVIAAEQVTGGGYDVVWRDSASGHYSVWSTDSGGNFVTTLGSAPDMLGTDPSLKALESVLHQDLNGDGTIDVPVVPVTSSTTIEALGSTSLVLSGGNYHLNSIASGTGPTLKYAGSAVIAANWGSWTVIAAEQVTGGGYDVVWKHSATAHYSVWSTDSNGNFLTTLGSAPEMLGSDPALKALEPTLHQDLNGDGTIDVPVVVPVTSGTTIEAFGSTSLVLSGGNYHLNSIATDTGPILKYAGNAVIAANWGSWSVIGAEQVTGGGYDAVWRDSASGHYSVWSTDSNGNFLTTLGSAPEMAGSDPALKALELTLHQDLNGDGTISGPVTSSTTIEALGSTSLVLSGGNYHLNSIATGTGPILKYAGSPVIAADWGAWTVIAAEQVTGGGYDVVWKHSGTGHYSVWSTDSTGNFLATLGSAPEMLGSDAALKALEPTLHQDLNGDGAVGAAPWTDGFAFNSVQGGSSFSSSPDVPDPMPDWAGAQATPSVSASVETPTNHDATAHDLLHNVLSLGFLLA
;
A
#
# COMPACT_ATOMS: atom_id res chain seq x y z
N MET A 1 53.64 24.06 10.36
CA MET A 1 54.47 24.59 9.26
C MET A 1 54.17 23.82 7.99
N ALA A 2 53.00 24.09 7.42
CA ALA A 2 52.66 23.80 6.04
C ALA A 2 53.60 24.57 5.08
N THR A 3 53.51 24.26 3.79
CA THR A 3 54.26 24.98 2.76
C THR A 3 53.31 25.58 1.74
N ALA A 4 53.59 26.81 1.32
CA ALA A 4 52.81 27.47 0.28
C ALA A 4 53.20 26.93 -1.09
N VAL A 5 52.19 26.52 -1.88
CA VAL A 5 52.33 25.95 -3.23
C VAL A 5 51.39 26.67 -4.20
N THR A 6 51.71 26.63 -5.50
CA THR A 6 50.91 27.29 -6.53
C THR A 6 49.61 26.55 -6.85
N VAL A 7 48.54 27.30 -7.09
CA VAL A 7 47.27 26.81 -7.63
C VAL A 7 47.22 27.08 -9.14
N SER A 8 46.60 26.18 -9.90
CA SER A 8 46.40 26.33 -11.35
C SER A 8 45.01 26.88 -11.66
N ALA A 9 44.85 27.57 -12.79
CA ALA A 9 43.55 28.00 -13.29
C ALA A 9 42.66 26.80 -13.70
N THR A 10 41.37 26.94 -13.45
CA THR A 10 40.31 25.96 -13.75
C THR A 10 39.64 26.19 -15.10
N ASN A 11 39.73 27.42 -15.64
CA ASN A 11 38.92 27.96 -16.74
C ASN A 11 37.44 28.20 -16.38
N ASN A 12 37.08 28.16 -15.10
CA ASN A 12 35.80 28.68 -14.61
C ASN A 12 36.04 30.08 -14.00
N ALA A 13 35.44 31.12 -14.56
CA ALA A 13 35.64 32.49 -14.11
C ALA A 13 35.08 32.77 -12.70
N GLU A 14 34.05 32.04 -12.26
CA GLU A 14 33.51 32.11 -10.89
C GLU A 14 34.58 31.72 -9.86
N ILE A 15 35.39 30.71 -10.18
CA ILE A 15 36.37 30.11 -9.27
C ILE A 15 37.75 30.73 -9.47
N ASP A 16 38.22 30.90 -10.71
CA ASP A 16 39.47 31.59 -11.02
C ASP A 16 39.41 33.08 -10.60
N GLY A 17 38.21 33.65 -10.50
CA GLY A 17 37.91 34.94 -9.90
C GLY A 17 38.10 35.00 -8.38
N LEU A 18 38.21 33.85 -7.69
CA LEU A 18 38.46 33.75 -6.26
C LEU A 18 39.83 33.15 -5.91
N LEU A 19 40.54 32.47 -6.81
CA LEU A 19 41.84 31.85 -6.48
C LEU A 19 43.00 32.87 -6.54
N SER A 20 43.64 33.14 -5.40
CA SER A 20 44.82 34.04 -5.29
C SER A 20 46.05 33.57 -6.06
N GLY A 21 46.14 32.26 -6.34
CA GLY A 21 47.30 31.60 -6.96
C GLY A 21 48.22 30.86 -5.99
N ALA A 22 48.02 31.00 -4.68
CA ALA A 22 48.73 30.23 -3.66
C ALA A 22 47.74 29.50 -2.72
N LYS A 23 48.11 28.31 -2.28
CA LYS A 23 47.43 27.55 -1.22
C LYS A 23 48.44 26.91 -0.27
N TRP A 24 47.99 26.43 0.88
CA TRP A 24 48.82 25.60 1.75
C TRP A 24 48.90 24.14 1.28
N SER A 25 49.97 23.46 1.69
CA SER A 25 50.22 22.04 1.45
C SER A 25 50.84 21.40 2.70
N GLY A 26 50.23 20.29 3.14
CA GLY A 26 50.51 19.64 4.43
C GLY A 26 49.52 20.07 5.52
N THR A 27 49.79 19.64 6.76
CA THR A 27 49.01 20.06 7.94
C THR A 27 49.25 21.53 8.24
N ILE A 28 48.19 22.33 8.17
CA ILE A 28 48.14 23.75 8.50
C ILE A 28 47.93 23.85 10.01
N THR A 29 48.75 24.64 10.70
CA THR A 29 48.48 24.99 12.11
C THR A 29 47.97 26.41 12.24
N TYR A 30 47.01 26.66 13.13
CA TYR A 30 46.56 28.02 13.47
C TYR A 30 46.68 28.32 14.96
N SER A 31 46.83 29.59 15.32
CA SER A 31 46.95 30.02 16.72
C SER A 31 46.33 31.41 16.97
N PHE A 32 46.10 31.71 18.24
CA PHE A 32 45.71 33.03 18.72
C PHE A 32 46.81 33.59 19.63
N PRO A 33 47.82 34.30 19.10
CA PRO A 33 48.93 34.80 19.91
C PRO A 33 48.52 35.62 21.13
N ASP A 34 49.28 35.45 22.21
CA ASP A 34 49.09 36.18 23.47
C ASP A 34 50.19 37.23 23.72
N SER A 35 51.27 37.19 22.93
CA SER A 35 52.40 38.10 23.03
C SER A 35 52.96 38.49 21.65
N PRO A 36 53.52 39.72 21.49
CA PRO A 36 54.26 40.07 20.27
C PRO A 36 55.54 39.21 20.08
N SER A 37 55.98 38.48 21.11
CA SER A 37 57.13 37.56 21.03
C SER A 37 56.85 36.28 20.27
N ASP A 38 55.59 35.96 20.00
CA ASP A 38 55.18 34.70 19.37
C ASP A 38 55.42 34.75 17.85
N TYR A 39 55.53 35.98 17.33
CA TYR A 39 55.92 36.29 15.95
C TYR A 39 57.44 36.39 15.79
N ALA A 40 57.93 36.04 14.60
CA ALA A 40 59.34 36.20 14.26
C ALA A 40 59.79 37.68 14.33
N ASN A 41 60.99 37.93 14.85
CA ASN A 41 61.61 39.25 14.91
C ASN A 41 62.99 39.22 14.21
N PRO A 42 63.21 39.95 13.09
CA PRO A 42 62.27 40.87 12.46
C PRO A 42 61.12 40.16 11.74
N TYR A 43 59.91 40.69 11.92
CA TYR A 43 58.73 40.26 11.19
C TYR A 43 58.88 40.72 9.72
N SER A 44 58.80 39.77 8.79
CA SER A 44 59.23 39.96 7.41
C SER A 44 58.27 39.35 6.39
N GLY A 45 58.15 40.00 5.24
CA GLY A 45 57.11 39.71 4.23
C GLY A 45 55.83 40.54 4.40
N GLY A 46 55.64 41.20 5.55
CA GLY A 46 54.47 42.00 5.88
C GLY A 46 54.81 43.38 6.45
N TYR A 47 53.77 44.14 6.82
CA TYR A 47 53.87 45.34 7.65
C TYR A 47 54.35 44.96 9.07
N SER A 48 54.82 45.91 9.89
CA SER A 48 55.60 45.64 11.11
C SER A 48 54.76 45.49 12.39
N GLU A 49 53.66 44.74 12.32
CA GLU A 49 52.59 44.71 13.34
C GLU A 49 53.08 44.34 14.76
N PRO A 50 53.70 43.16 14.97
CA PRO A 50 54.13 42.75 16.30
C PRO A 50 55.37 43.52 16.78
N THR A 51 56.19 44.04 15.86
CA THR A 51 57.49 44.65 16.19
C THR A 51 57.42 46.14 16.47
N THR A 52 56.46 46.89 15.90
CA THR A 52 56.37 48.34 16.07
C THR A 52 54.97 48.92 16.25
N SER A 53 53.90 48.15 16.00
CA SER A 53 52.57 48.73 15.76
C SER A 53 51.47 48.20 16.71
N GLY A 54 51.79 48.04 17.99
CA GLY A 54 50.77 47.90 19.05
C GLY A 54 49.89 46.64 18.96
N PHE A 55 50.53 45.46 19.00
CA PHE A 55 49.87 44.16 19.10
C PHE A 55 48.86 44.07 20.26
N ALA A 56 47.75 43.37 20.01
CA ALA A 56 46.87 42.78 21.03
C ALA A 56 46.32 41.43 20.53
N SER A 57 45.92 40.53 21.44
CA SER A 57 45.30 39.26 21.07
C SER A 57 43.91 39.44 20.45
N ALA A 58 43.49 38.50 19.60
CA ALA A 58 42.12 38.45 19.10
C ALA A 58 41.10 38.30 20.27
N PRO A 59 39.98 39.07 20.30
CA PRO A 59 38.94 38.93 21.31
C PRO A 59 38.31 37.53 21.30
N SER A 60 37.84 37.03 22.44
CA SER A 60 37.33 35.64 22.53
C SER A 60 36.16 35.34 21.58
N GLN A 61 35.26 36.30 21.32
CA GLN A 61 34.19 36.15 20.34
C GLN A 61 34.74 36.00 18.90
N MET A 62 35.82 36.69 18.57
CA MET A 62 36.51 36.55 17.29
C MET A 62 37.24 35.20 17.19
N GLN A 63 37.86 34.74 18.29
CA GLN A 63 38.44 33.39 18.34
C GLN A 63 37.36 32.32 18.09
N SER A 64 36.17 32.46 18.70
CA SER A 64 35.04 31.57 18.43
C SER A 64 34.56 31.62 16.97
N ALA A 65 34.51 32.81 16.35
CA ALA A 65 34.14 32.95 14.94
C ALA A 65 35.15 32.28 14.01
N ILE A 66 36.46 32.46 14.25
CA ILE A 66 37.53 31.78 13.50
C ILE A 66 37.48 30.26 13.71
N ASN A 67 37.26 29.77 14.93
CA ASN A 67 37.14 28.34 15.20
C ASN A 67 35.96 27.72 14.46
N TYR A 68 34.81 28.41 14.41
CA TYR A 68 33.64 27.98 13.65
C TYR A 68 33.91 27.99 12.14
N ALA A 69 34.53 29.06 11.62
CA ALA A 69 34.94 29.16 10.21
C ALA A 69 35.90 28.03 9.81
N ILE A 70 36.86 27.66 10.67
CA ILE A 70 37.74 26.50 10.47
C ILE A 70 36.93 25.20 10.48
N GLY A 71 35.97 25.05 11.38
CA GLY A 71 35.03 23.91 11.39
C GLY A 71 34.28 23.75 10.06
N LEU A 72 33.75 24.85 9.51
CA LEU A 72 33.12 24.85 8.18
C LEU A 72 34.10 24.40 7.09
N ILE A 73 35.31 24.95 7.03
CA ILE A 73 36.32 24.59 6.02
C ILE A 73 36.73 23.11 6.11
N LEU A 74 36.82 22.56 7.32
CA LEU A 74 37.07 21.14 7.54
C LEU A 74 35.88 20.28 7.12
N GLY A 75 34.65 20.79 7.25
CA GLY A 75 33.44 20.12 6.76
C GLY A 75 33.32 20.12 5.23
N TYR A 76 33.79 21.18 4.58
CA TYR A 76 33.73 21.30 3.12
C TYR A 76 34.90 20.61 2.40
N THR A 77 36.06 20.44 3.07
CA THR A 77 37.32 20.09 2.40
C THR A 77 38.21 19.11 3.14
N ASN A 78 39.05 18.38 2.40
CA ASN A 78 40.11 17.52 2.94
C ASN A 78 41.33 18.31 3.48
N ALA A 79 41.18 19.61 3.78
CA ALA A 79 42.23 20.35 4.47
C ALA A 79 42.47 19.75 5.87
N THR A 80 43.72 19.77 6.34
CA THR A 80 44.01 19.41 7.74
C THR A 80 44.48 20.66 8.46
N ILE A 81 43.59 21.24 9.27
CA ILE A 81 43.82 22.46 10.05
C ILE A 81 43.83 22.10 11.55
N GLN A 82 44.86 22.49 12.29
CA GLN A 82 45.06 22.11 13.70
C GLN A 82 45.37 23.31 14.60
N TYR A 83 44.74 23.36 15.77
CA TYR A 83 45.00 24.42 16.74
C TYR A 83 46.35 24.21 17.47
N ALA A 84 47.18 25.25 17.47
CA ALA A 84 48.52 25.26 18.08
C ALA A 84 48.62 26.10 19.38
N GLY A 85 47.48 26.51 19.93
CA GLY A 85 47.44 27.34 21.14
C GLY A 85 47.73 28.81 20.84
N THR A 86 48.65 29.42 21.58
CA THR A 86 49.03 30.84 21.47
C THR A 86 50.44 31.06 20.89
N ASN A 87 51.16 30.00 20.52
CA ASN A 87 52.51 30.10 19.95
C ASN A 87 52.48 30.22 18.42
N GLY A 88 53.65 30.38 17.79
CA GLY A 88 53.77 30.49 16.33
C GLY A 88 53.15 29.32 15.55
N ALA A 89 52.46 29.65 14.45
CA ALA A 89 51.70 28.72 13.60
C ALA A 89 51.79 29.11 12.11
N ASP A 90 51.07 28.43 11.22
CA ASP A 90 50.96 28.78 9.79
C ASP A 90 49.95 29.91 9.54
N ILE A 91 48.94 30.03 10.41
CA ILE A 91 47.92 31.08 10.40
C ILE A 91 47.85 31.65 11.82
N MET A 92 48.42 32.83 12.06
CA MET A 92 48.37 33.49 13.37
C MET A 92 47.38 34.63 13.37
N VAL A 93 46.42 34.62 14.30
CA VAL A 93 45.29 35.57 14.31
C VAL A 93 45.37 36.52 15.51
N ALA A 94 45.54 37.81 15.24
CA ALA A 94 45.72 38.85 16.27
C ALA A 94 45.08 40.20 15.88
N GLN A 95 45.26 41.22 16.73
CA GLN A 95 44.87 42.60 16.46
C GLN A 95 46.07 43.55 16.39
N SER A 96 45.97 44.57 15.52
CA SER A 96 46.88 45.71 15.50
C SER A 96 46.19 46.97 14.95
N PRO A 97 46.47 48.16 15.52
CA PRO A 97 46.14 49.44 14.91
C PRO A 97 46.68 49.66 13.48
N SER A 98 47.70 48.93 13.00
CA SER A 98 48.12 48.94 11.58
C SER A 98 47.01 48.49 10.64
N ALA A 99 46.15 47.56 11.08
CA ALA A 99 45.06 47.00 10.28
C ALA A 99 43.79 47.87 10.27
N ASN A 100 43.86 49.09 10.83
CA ASN A 100 42.78 50.05 10.69
C ASN A 100 42.66 50.55 9.23
N PRO A 101 41.44 50.76 8.70
CA PRO A 101 40.20 50.88 9.46
C PRO A 101 39.54 49.56 9.84
N THR A 102 39.76 48.46 9.13
CA THR A 102 39.02 47.19 9.28
C THR A 102 39.93 46.04 9.72
N SER A 103 40.57 45.36 8.76
CA SER A 103 41.33 44.13 8.91
C SER A 103 42.07 43.83 7.59
N TYR A 104 43.00 42.88 7.63
CA TYR A 104 43.54 42.19 6.45
C TYR A 104 44.18 40.86 6.86
N ALA A 105 44.42 39.99 5.87
CA ALA A 105 45.26 38.81 6.02
C ALA A 105 46.28 38.68 4.88
N TYR A 106 47.37 37.95 5.14
CA TYR A 106 48.35 37.61 4.11
C TYR A 106 48.02 36.25 3.48
N TYR A 107 48.10 36.18 2.14
CA TYR A 107 47.97 34.92 1.40
C TYR A 107 48.99 33.85 1.86
N PRO A 108 48.70 32.55 1.63
CA PRO A 108 49.63 31.46 1.89
C PRO A 108 51.03 31.75 1.33
N GLY A 109 52.04 31.71 2.19
CA GLY A 109 53.37 32.21 1.86
C GLY A 109 54.51 31.56 2.61
N ASN A 110 55.62 31.26 1.92
CA ASN A 110 56.85 30.75 2.53
C ASN A 110 57.71 31.89 3.13
N TYR A 111 57.09 32.75 3.93
CA TYR A 111 57.70 33.92 4.59
C TYR A 111 57.02 34.17 5.95
N ALA A 112 57.63 34.94 6.85
CA ALA A 112 57.28 34.97 8.27
C ALA A 112 55.90 35.56 8.63
N SER A 113 55.20 36.17 7.67
CA SER A 113 53.86 36.73 7.79
C SER A 113 52.81 36.01 6.96
N GLY A 114 53.20 34.99 6.16
CA GLY A 114 52.28 34.31 5.25
C GLY A 114 51.23 33.54 6.04
N GLY A 115 49.94 33.78 5.76
CA GLY A 115 48.80 33.23 6.51
C GLY A 115 48.36 34.05 7.72
N ASP A 116 49.10 35.07 8.15
CA ASP A 116 48.71 35.84 9.34
C ASP A 116 47.49 36.73 9.07
N VAL A 117 46.60 36.80 10.07
CA VAL A 117 45.35 37.58 10.05
C VAL A 117 45.44 38.68 11.11
N TRP A 118 45.24 39.92 10.68
CA TRP A 118 45.29 41.11 11.54
C TRP A 118 43.96 41.86 11.52
N PHE A 119 43.26 41.84 12.64
CA PHE A 119 42.09 42.68 12.86
C PHE A 119 42.49 44.07 13.37
N GLY A 120 41.86 45.10 12.83
CA GLY A 120 41.98 46.47 13.32
C GLY A 120 41.44 46.64 14.74
N THR A 121 41.71 47.80 15.33
CA THR A 121 41.25 48.21 16.66
C THR A 121 40.18 49.32 16.61
N GLN A 122 39.85 49.82 15.42
CA GLN A 122 38.80 50.81 15.20
C GLN A 122 37.39 50.20 15.28
N TYR A 123 37.22 48.93 14.94
CA TYR A 123 35.98 48.17 15.12
C TYR A 123 36.03 47.31 16.39
N ASN A 124 34.90 47.16 17.08
CA ASN A 124 34.83 46.31 18.27
C ASN A 124 34.53 44.85 17.90
N TYR A 125 35.56 44.10 17.52
CA TYR A 125 35.48 42.68 17.20
C TYR A 125 35.09 41.76 18.38
N SER A 126 34.96 42.28 19.62
CA SER A 126 34.32 41.53 20.72
C SER A 126 32.79 41.36 20.54
N LEU A 127 32.22 41.95 19.48
CA LEU A 127 30.80 41.85 19.12
C LEU A 127 30.53 40.79 18.02
N ALA A 128 31.51 39.97 17.66
CA ALA A 128 31.32 38.89 16.69
C ALA A 128 30.24 37.90 17.15
N ALA A 129 29.23 37.70 16.30
CA ALA A 129 28.13 36.77 16.46
C ALA A 129 27.58 36.38 15.09
N LEU A 130 27.10 35.14 14.95
CA LEU A 130 26.64 34.58 13.67
C LEU A 130 25.66 35.53 12.95
N GLY A 131 25.91 35.74 11.66
CA GLY A 131 25.13 36.61 10.77
C GLY A 131 25.47 38.10 10.81
N ASN A 132 26.39 38.56 11.66
CA ASN A 132 26.80 39.97 11.71
C ASN A 132 28.14 40.26 11.01
N TYR A 133 28.34 41.54 10.67
CA TYR A 133 29.55 42.02 9.96
C TYR A 133 30.86 41.50 10.55
N TYR A 134 31.03 41.56 11.87
CA TYR A 134 32.26 41.15 12.54
C TYR A 134 32.53 39.65 12.38
N PHE A 135 31.48 38.83 12.39
CA PHE A 135 31.58 37.39 12.15
C PHE A 135 31.92 37.09 10.69
N THR A 136 31.25 37.72 9.71
CA THR A 136 31.58 37.53 8.29
C THR A 136 32.98 38.05 7.94
N THR A 137 33.50 39.04 8.67
CA THR A 137 34.93 39.43 8.57
C THR A 137 35.86 38.27 8.96
N ALA A 138 35.47 37.40 9.92
CA ALA A 138 36.27 36.23 10.28
C ALA A 138 36.33 35.19 9.14
N LEU A 139 35.22 34.97 8.44
CA LEU A 139 35.17 34.13 7.23
C LEU A 139 36.05 34.73 6.12
N HIS A 140 35.90 36.02 5.85
CA HIS A 140 36.62 36.76 4.81
C HIS A 140 38.15 36.68 4.98
N GLU A 141 38.67 37.06 6.14
CA GLU A 141 40.11 37.12 6.38
C GLU A 141 40.75 35.72 6.48
N LEU A 142 40.01 34.73 6.99
CA LEU A 142 40.47 33.34 6.97
C LEU A 142 40.48 32.77 5.54
N GLY A 143 39.51 33.16 4.69
CA GLY A 143 39.51 32.88 3.26
C GLY A 143 40.80 33.37 2.58
N HIS A 144 41.22 34.61 2.86
CA HIS A 144 42.51 35.15 2.42
C HIS A 144 43.70 34.33 2.93
N ALA A 145 43.77 34.02 4.24
CA ALA A 145 44.83 33.20 4.83
C ALA A 145 44.92 31.78 4.24
N LEU A 146 43.85 31.28 3.62
CA LEU A 146 43.78 30.00 2.92
C LEU A 146 43.94 30.08 1.40
N GLY A 147 43.96 31.28 0.82
CA GLY A 147 44.26 31.50 -0.60
C GLY A 147 43.11 32.02 -1.47
N LEU A 148 41.96 32.39 -0.91
CA LEU A 148 40.91 33.11 -1.64
C LEU A 148 41.26 34.60 -1.78
N LYS A 149 41.04 35.22 -2.94
CA LYS A 149 41.18 36.67 -3.17
C LYS A 149 39.81 37.36 -3.25
N HIS A 150 39.80 38.69 -3.22
CA HIS A 150 38.58 39.47 -3.46
C HIS A 150 37.96 39.16 -4.84
N SER A 151 36.65 39.04 -4.88
CA SER A 151 35.89 38.72 -6.10
C SER A 151 35.97 39.82 -7.15
N GLN A 152 35.91 41.10 -6.73
CA GLN A 152 35.94 42.26 -7.63
C GLN A 152 37.31 42.54 -8.27
N GLU A 153 38.39 41.90 -7.80
CA GLU A 153 39.76 42.21 -8.22
C GLU A 153 40.22 41.35 -9.39
N THR A 154 40.78 41.97 -10.43
CA THR A 154 41.51 41.24 -11.47
C THR A 154 42.87 40.78 -10.95
N GLY A 155 43.16 39.49 -11.00
CA GLY A 155 44.44 38.93 -10.56
C GLY A 155 44.36 37.42 -10.41
N GLY A 156 45.20 36.85 -9.53
CA GLY A 156 45.14 35.42 -9.22
C GLY A 156 45.57 34.51 -10.37
N VAL A 157 45.05 33.27 -10.37
CA VAL A 157 45.47 32.19 -11.29
C VAL A 157 45.28 32.49 -12.78
N ALA A 158 44.25 33.27 -13.14
CA ALA A 158 43.88 33.55 -14.53
C ALA A 158 43.86 35.05 -14.88
N ASN A 159 44.22 35.94 -13.94
CA ASN A 159 44.10 37.40 -14.08
C ASN A 159 42.66 37.86 -14.37
N VAL A 160 41.67 37.28 -13.68
CA VAL A 160 40.24 37.59 -13.80
C VAL A 160 39.62 37.97 -12.45
N ALA A 161 38.46 38.62 -12.52
CA ALA A 161 37.54 38.84 -11.40
C ALA A 161 36.37 37.83 -11.54
N VAL A 162 35.60 37.63 -10.48
CA VAL A 162 34.31 36.93 -10.56
C VAL A 162 33.39 37.71 -11.52
N PRO A 163 32.56 37.04 -12.34
CA PRO A 163 31.60 37.71 -13.20
C PRO A 163 30.71 38.69 -12.42
N SER A 164 30.51 39.90 -12.95
CA SER A 164 29.86 40.99 -12.21
C SER A 164 28.39 40.74 -11.82
N ALA A 165 27.77 39.68 -12.34
CA ALA A 165 26.44 39.22 -11.94
C ALA A 165 26.46 38.40 -10.63
N HIS A 166 27.62 37.88 -10.24
CA HIS A 166 27.85 37.06 -9.04
C HIS A 166 28.93 37.67 -8.11
N ASP A 167 29.25 38.96 -8.29
CA ASP A 167 30.18 39.72 -7.44
C ASP A 167 29.41 40.42 -6.30
N ASP A 168 28.90 39.63 -5.34
CA ASP A 168 28.35 40.11 -4.06
C ASP A 168 28.35 39.01 -2.97
N SER A 169 27.83 39.38 -1.78
CA SER A 169 27.73 38.51 -0.61
C SER A 169 26.80 37.30 -0.74
N GLU A 170 25.96 37.20 -1.78
CA GLU A 170 25.08 36.03 -2.00
C GLU A 170 25.88 34.86 -2.58
N TYR A 171 26.94 35.16 -3.35
CA TYR A 171 27.77 34.14 -3.99
C TYR A 171 29.10 33.91 -3.28
N THR A 172 29.69 34.96 -2.67
CA THR A 172 31.01 34.89 -2.03
C THR A 172 31.18 35.89 -0.89
N VAL A 173 31.64 35.43 0.27
CA VAL A 173 32.03 36.30 1.39
C VAL A 173 33.24 37.18 1.05
N MET A 174 33.96 36.88 -0.03
CA MET A 174 35.11 37.65 -0.51
C MET A 174 34.74 38.92 -1.29
N SER A 175 33.46 39.15 -1.59
CA SER A 175 33.01 40.38 -2.26
C SER A 175 32.83 41.53 -1.29
N TYR A 176 33.30 42.72 -1.68
CA TYR A 176 33.03 43.97 -0.98
C TYR A 176 31.62 44.54 -1.23
N ARG A 177 30.75 43.85 -1.99
CA ARG A 177 29.39 44.29 -2.26
C ARG A 177 28.36 43.55 -1.42
N SER A 178 27.42 44.31 -0.89
CA SER A 178 26.21 43.77 -0.25
C SER A 178 25.28 43.07 -1.23
N TYR A 179 25.20 43.56 -2.46
CA TYR A 179 24.30 43.08 -3.53
C TYR A 179 24.91 43.43 -4.90
N VAL A 180 24.48 42.76 -5.97
CA VAL A 180 24.96 42.94 -7.35
C VAL A 180 24.97 44.42 -7.75
N GLY A 181 26.15 44.95 -8.06
CA GLY A 181 26.33 46.36 -8.45
C GLY A 181 26.39 47.36 -7.28
N GLY A 182 26.33 46.91 -6.02
CA GLY A 182 26.59 47.71 -4.82
C GLY A 182 28.00 48.32 -4.77
N SER A 183 28.26 49.22 -3.82
CA SER A 183 29.55 49.91 -3.73
C SER A 183 30.65 49.04 -3.14
N THR A 184 31.82 48.99 -3.80
CA THR A 184 33.05 48.36 -3.26
C THR A 184 33.93 49.33 -2.45
N THR A 185 33.49 50.57 -2.25
CA THR A 185 34.31 51.65 -1.61
C THR A 185 33.60 52.37 -0.48
N SER A 186 32.28 52.17 -0.33
CA SER A 186 31.45 52.83 0.69
C SER A 186 31.17 51.94 1.90
N GLY A 187 31.67 50.70 1.90
CA GLY A 187 31.32 49.66 2.85
C GLY A 187 29.97 49.00 2.55
N TYR A 188 29.70 47.91 3.27
CA TYR A 188 28.44 47.19 3.19
C TYR A 188 27.25 48.02 3.67
N THR A 189 26.08 47.77 3.09
CA THR A 189 24.80 48.40 3.43
C THR A 189 23.81 47.49 4.14
N ASN A 190 24.21 46.24 4.43
CA ASN A 190 23.37 45.22 5.07
C ASN A 190 22.89 45.68 6.46
N GLU A 191 21.77 45.12 6.91
CA GLU A 191 21.34 45.28 8.30
C GLU A 191 22.27 44.55 9.29
N ALA A 192 22.10 44.79 10.59
CA ALA A 192 23.02 44.33 11.64
C ALA A 192 23.29 42.81 11.65
N TYR A 193 22.33 41.98 11.22
CA TYR A 193 22.44 40.53 11.09
C TYR A 193 22.15 40.03 9.65
N GLY A 194 22.29 40.92 8.66
CA GLY A 194 22.05 40.61 7.25
C GLY A 194 23.28 40.11 6.50
N PHE A 195 24.24 39.46 7.16
CA PHE A 195 25.48 38.97 6.56
C PHE A 195 25.56 37.44 6.56
N SER A 196 26.37 36.89 5.66
CA SER A 196 26.54 35.45 5.45
C SER A 196 27.02 34.74 6.72
N GLN A 197 26.36 33.63 7.03
CA GLN A 197 26.56 32.84 8.26
C GLN A 197 27.55 31.68 8.03
N THR A 198 27.68 31.25 6.78
CA THR A 198 28.70 30.33 6.28
C THR A 198 29.55 31.00 5.20
N TYR A 199 30.54 30.26 4.69
CA TYR A 199 31.04 30.51 3.34
C TYR A 199 29.91 30.26 2.32
N MET A 200 29.90 31.00 1.22
CA MET A 200 28.85 30.91 0.20
C MET A 200 29.25 29.96 -0.95
N ALA A 201 28.32 29.65 -1.87
CA ALA A 201 28.51 28.59 -2.86
C ALA A 201 29.80 28.70 -3.71
N ASN A 202 30.21 29.90 -4.15
CA ASN A 202 31.47 30.07 -4.89
C ASN A 202 32.71 29.90 -3.97
N ASP A 203 32.62 30.31 -2.70
CA ASP A 203 33.71 30.13 -1.72
C ASP A 203 33.95 28.65 -1.44
N ILE A 204 32.88 27.89 -1.20
CA ILE A 204 32.92 26.44 -0.94
C ILE A 204 33.59 25.75 -2.12
N LEU A 205 33.13 25.99 -3.35
CA LEU A 205 33.70 25.37 -4.55
C LEU A 205 35.17 25.81 -4.79
N ALA A 206 35.55 27.04 -4.45
CA ALA A 206 36.93 27.52 -4.56
C ALA A 206 37.86 26.88 -3.50
N LEU A 207 37.39 26.73 -2.26
CA LEU A 207 38.09 26.01 -1.19
C LEU A 207 38.25 24.53 -1.55
N GLN A 208 37.20 23.88 -2.06
CA GLN A 208 37.24 22.51 -2.56
C GLN A 208 38.16 22.34 -3.77
N THR A 209 38.25 23.33 -4.66
CA THR A 209 39.22 23.36 -5.76
C THR A 209 40.67 23.39 -5.24
N MET A 210 40.93 24.11 -4.14
CA MET A 210 42.25 24.13 -3.52
C MET A 210 42.57 22.87 -2.70
N TYR A 211 41.62 22.38 -1.90
CA TYR A 211 41.89 21.38 -0.85
C TYR A 211 41.21 20.01 -1.07
N GLY A 212 40.38 19.88 -2.11
CA GLY A 212 39.53 18.72 -2.42
C GLY A 212 38.30 18.68 -1.52
N ALA A 213 37.12 18.34 -2.04
CA ALA A 213 35.89 18.22 -1.25
C ALA A 213 35.90 17.05 -0.25
N ASP A 214 35.47 17.29 0.99
CA ASP A 214 35.23 16.23 1.96
C ASP A 214 33.81 15.68 1.80
N TYR A 215 33.73 14.37 1.52
CA TYR A 215 32.49 13.63 1.40
C TYR A 215 32.24 12.71 2.62
N THR A 216 32.89 12.98 3.75
CA THR A 216 32.62 12.30 5.03
C THR A 216 31.79 13.14 5.99
N THR A 217 31.80 14.46 5.81
CA THR A 217 30.87 15.39 6.46
C THR A 217 29.44 15.09 6.07
N GLN A 218 28.58 14.87 7.07
CA GLN A 218 27.16 14.55 6.94
C GLN A 218 26.82 13.35 6.03
N SER A 219 27.80 12.46 5.75
CA SER A 219 27.71 11.41 4.72
C SER A 219 26.78 10.20 5.01
N SER A 220 25.60 10.48 5.56
CA SER A 220 24.51 9.57 5.92
C SER A 220 23.22 10.38 5.85
N ASN A 221 22.06 9.75 5.63
CA ASN A 221 20.77 10.44 5.54
C ASN A 221 20.61 11.54 6.60
N THR A 222 20.55 12.79 6.14
CA THR A 222 20.55 13.99 6.97
C THR A 222 19.27 14.79 6.80
N VAL A 223 18.62 15.12 7.92
CA VAL A 223 17.45 16.00 7.95
C VAL A 223 17.86 17.38 8.44
N TYR A 224 17.67 18.39 7.59
CA TYR A 224 17.89 19.79 7.88
C TYR A 224 16.55 20.48 8.19
N THR A 225 16.48 21.21 9.29
CA THR A 225 15.31 22.03 9.66
C THR A 225 15.76 23.38 10.20
N TRP A 226 14.91 24.40 10.09
CA TRP A 226 15.20 25.74 10.60
C TRP A 226 14.08 26.24 11.52
N ASN A 227 14.43 27.00 12.54
CA ASN A 227 13.46 27.61 13.43
C ASN A 227 12.89 28.92 12.83
N PRO A 228 11.57 29.05 12.58
CA PRO A 228 10.98 30.24 11.96
C PRO A 228 11.09 31.54 12.79
N THR A 229 11.42 31.43 14.09
CA THR A 229 11.47 32.57 15.04
C THR A 229 12.90 33.02 15.35
N THR A 230 13.88 32.11 15.30
CA THR A 230 15.29 32.41 15.65
C THR A 230 16.26 32.31 14.47
N GLY A 231 15.89 31.64 13.37
CA GLY A 231 16.76 31.39 12.22
C GLY A 231 17.82 30.31 12.50
N GLN A 232 17.71 29.60 13.63
CA GLN A 232 18.65 28.52 13.98
C GLN A 232 18.40 27.29 13.12
N GLU A 233 19.44 26.81 12.45
CA GLU A 233 19.52 25.49 11.79
C GLU A 233 19.58 24.37 12.84
N PHE A 234 18.96 23.23 12.53
CA PHE A 234 19.10 21.97 13.24
C PHE A 234 19.38 20.87 12.22
N ILE A 235 20.40 20.06 12.48
CA ILE A 235 20.80 18.94 11.63
C ILE A 235 20.58 17.65 12.42
N ASN A 236 19.74 16.75 11.90
CA ASN A 236 19.27 15.54 12.60
C ASN A 236 18.74 15.85 14.03
N GLY A 237 18.00 16.96 14.16
CA GLY A 237 17.47 17.47 15.43
C GLY A 237 18.50 18.13 16.37
N VAL A 238 19.78 18.15 16.01
CA VAL A 238 20.84 18.82 16.79
C VAL A 238 20.96 20.28 16.33
N GLY A 239 20.61 21.21 17.23
CA GLY A 239 20.65 22.64 16.96
C GLY A 239 22.07 23.17 16.80
N GLN A 240 22.32 23.87 15.70
CA GLN A 240 23.59 24.51 15.36
C GLN A 240 23.72 25.88 16.03
N LEU A 241 24.79 26.62 15.73
CA LEU A 241 24.96 27.98 16.24
C LEU A 241 23.82 28.88 15.70
N ALA A 242 23.17 29.62 16.59
CA ALA A 242 22.00 30.42 16.21
C ALA A 242 22.40 31.87 15.82
N PRO A 243 21.77 32.46 14.78
CA PRO A 243 21.92 33.87 14.40
C PRO A 243 21.73 34.82 15.58
N GLY A 244 22.70 35.72 15.80
CA GLY A 244 22.73 36.61 16.97
C GLY A 244 22.61 35.93 18.33
N GLY A 245 22.93 34.63 18.44
CA GLY A 245 22.75 33.83 19.65
C GLY A 245 21.33 33.34 19.90
N GLY A 246 20.47 33.32 18.87
CA GLY A 246 19.11 32.77 18.95
C GLY A 246 18.08 33.71 19.59
N VAL A 247 18.41 35.00 19.73
CA VAL A 247 17.50 36.02 20.31
C VAL A 247 16.32 36.38 19.40
N GLY A 248 16.35 35.97 18.13
CA GLY A 248 15.31 36.26 17.14
C GLY A 248 15.21 37.75 16.77
N GLY A 249 14.03 38.19 16.34
CA GLY A 249 13.76 39.59 15.99
C GLY A 249 14.60 40.08 14.81
N SER A 250 15.45 41.10 15.01
CA SER A 250 16.38 41.57 13.98
C SER A 250 17.49 40.58 13.66
N ALA A 251 17.72 39.58 14.51
CA ALA A 251 18.67 38.49 14.28
C ALA A 251 18.01 37.25 13.68
N ASN A 252 16.66 37.19 13.56
CA ASN A 252 15.97 36.08 12.91
C ASN A 252 16.20 36.14 11.39
N ARG A 253 17.38 35.72 10.95
CA ARG A 253 17.81 35.70 9.54
C ARG A 253 18.43 34.35 9.24
N ILE A 254 18.21 33.86 8.04
CA ILE A 254 18.91 32.69 7.50
C ILE A 254 19.59 33.20 6.23
N TYR A 255 20.91 33.00 6.14
CA TYR A 255 21.73 33.46 5.02
C TYR A 255 23.01 32.61 4.94
N GLU A 256 22.86 31.40 4.42
CA GLU A 256 23.90 30.35 4.48
C GLU A 256 23.83 29.37 3.30
N THR A 257 24.90 28.63 3.09
CA THR A 257 25.00 27.58 2.07
C THR A 257 25.19 26.22 2.73
N VAL A 258 24.31 25.27 2.41
CA VAL A 258 24.42 23.87 2.86
C VAL A 258 25.40 23.11 1.95
N TRP A 259 26.27 22.33 2.60
CA TRP A 259 27.10 21.30 1.98
C TRP A 259 26.82 19.97 2.67
N ASP A 260 26.54 18.94 1.88
CA ASP A 260 26.48 17.56 2.34
C ASP A 260 27.49 16.70 1.55
N GLY A 261 28.10 15.73 2.24
CA GLY A 261 29.00 14.73 1.67
C GLY A 261 28.28 13.49 1.13
N GLY A 262 27.01 13.34 1.47
CA GLY A 262 26.02 12.52 0.78
C GLY A 262 25.31 11.50 1.65
N GLY A 263 24.01 11.39 1.48
CA GLY A 263 23.19 10.36 2.09
C GLY A 263 21.92 10.16 1.29
N VAL A 264 20.81 10.40 1.95
CA VAL A 264 19.51 10.68 1.35
C VAL A 264 18.95 11.82 2.19
N ASP A 265 19.13 13.04 1.70
CA ASP A 265 19.15 14.24 2.52
C ASP A 265 17.90 15.07 2.29
N THR A 266 17.33 15.62 3.37
CA THR A 266 15.96 16.14 3.39
C THR A 266 15.91 17.53 4.01
N TYR A 267 15.35 18.50 3.28
CA TYR A 267 14.89 19.75 3.87
C TYR A 267 13.47 19.54 4.42
N ASP A 268 13.34 19.47 5.76
CA ASP A 268 12.04 19.44 6.43
C ASP A 268 11.68 20.84 6.93
N LEU A 269 10.69 21.43 6.25
CA LEU A 269 10.18 22.78 6.46
C LEU A 269 8.73 22.75 6.94
N SER A 270 8.25 21.60 7.43
CA SER A 270 6.89 21.38 7.93
C SER A 270 6.48 22.30 9.08
N ASN A 271 7.45 22.92 9.77
CA ASN A 271 7.21 23.88 10.83
C ASN A 271 6.91 25.31 10.33
N TYR A 272 6.97 25.56 9.02
CA TYR A 272 6.64 26.84 8.40
C TYR A 272 5.15 26.97 8.05
N THR A 273 4.67 28.23 8.10
CA THR A 273 3.29 28.64 7.75
C THR A 273 3.27 29.72 6.66
N THR A 274 4.46 30.02 6.10
CA THR A 274 4.69 30.94 4.99
C THR A 274 4.77 30.16 3.69
N ASN A 275 4.33 30.75 2.59
CA ASN A 275 4.56 30.20 1.25
C ASN A 275 6.07 30.05 1.00
N LEU A 276 6.53 28.81 0.87
CA LEU A 276 7.91 28.42 0.61
C LEU A 276 8.20 28.45 -0.89
N SER A 277 9.45 28.73 -1.24
CA SER A 277 10.01 28.54 -2.59
C SER A 277 11.27 27.71 -2.43
N ILE A 278 11.15 26.40 -2.60
CA ILE A 278 12.20 25.40 -2.38
C ILE A 278 12.78 24.99 -3.72
N ASN A 279 14.10 25.02 -3.84
CA ASN A 279 14.81 24.57 -5.04
C ASN A 279 16.03 23.75 -4.63
N LEU A 280 16.01 22.45 -4.94
CA LEU A 280 17.04 21.49 -4.55
C LEU A 280 18.21 21.41 -5.55
N ASN A 281 18.27 22.29 -6.55
CA ASN A 281 19.37 22.30 -7.51
C ASN A 281 20.67 22.86 -6.88
N PRO A 282 21.85 22.30 -7.20
CA PRO A 282 23.14 22.83 -6.77
C PRO A 282 23.35 24.29 -7.16
N GLY A 283 23.75 25.13 -6.22
CA GLY A 283 23.88 26.58 -6.42
C GLY A 283 22.56 27.36 -6.48
N ALA A 284 21.40 26.70 -6.37
CA ALA A 284 20.11 27.38 -6.27
C ALA A 284 19.85 27.89 -4.85
N ALA A 285 18.95 28.86 -4.75
CA ALA A 285 18.53 29.47 -3.50
C ALA A 285 17.06 29.12 -3.20
N SER A 286 16.75 28.93 -1.91
CA SER A 286 15.40 28.67 -1.41
C SER A 286 14.96 29.78 -0.46
N VAL A 287 13.68 30.16 -0.52
CA VAL A 287 13.04 31.15 0.38
C VAL A 287 12.05 30.43 1.28
N PHE A 288 12.30 30.46 2.59
CA PHE A 288 11.37 29.92 3.59
C PHE A 288 10.49 31.01 4.18
N SER A 289 11.05 32.21 4.39
CA SER A 289 10.29 33.36 4.89
C SER A 289 10.93 34.68 4.53
N SER A 290 10.13 35.59 3.98
CA SER A 290 10.55 36.98 3.69
C SER A 290 10.95 37.77 4.95
N VAL A 291 10.54 37.32 6.14
CA VAL A 291 10.97 37.88 7.44
C VAL A 291 12.39 37.45 7.81
N GLN A 292 12.84 36.31 7.28
CA GLN A 292 14.18 35.75 7.54
C GLN A 292 15.19 36.08 6.44
N LEU A 293 14.77 36.68 5.32
CA LEU A 293 15.69 37.16 4.28
C LEU A 293 16.60 38.27 4.83
N ALA A 294 17.89 38.17 4.58
CA ALA A 294 18.85 39.22 4.91
C ALA A 294 18.55 40.50 4.12
N ASN A 295 18.34 41.62 4.81
CA ASN A 295 18.28 42.94 4.17
C ASN A 295 19.71 43.40 3.85
N LEU A 296 20.01 43.48 2.55
CA LEU A 296 21.32 43.87 2.00
C LEU A 296 21.48 45.41 1.92
N GLY A 297 20.43 46.15 2.24
CA GLY A 297 20.39 47.60 2.25
C GLY A 297 19.91 48.21 0.93
N ASN A 298 19.66 49.52 0.93
CA ASN A 298 19.22 50.29 -0.24
C ASN A 298 17.95 49.78 -0.97
N GLY A 299 17.16 48.91 -0.32
CA GLY A 299 15.98 48.26 -0.92
C GLY A 299 16.24 46.88 -1.51
N HIS A 300 17.45 46.33 -1.35
CA HIS A 300 17.81 44.98 -1.75
C HIS A 300 17.71 44.00 -0.57
N TYR A 301 17.27 42.79 -0.87
CA TYR A 301 17.24 41.63 0.02
C TYR A 301 17.94 40.48 -0.71
N ALA A 302 18.51 39.53 0.05
CA ALA A 302 19.05 38.31 -0.52
C ALA A 302 17.98 37.53 -1.31
N SER A 303 18.40 36.86 -2.37
CA SER A 303 17.51 36.07 -3.24
C SER A 303 16.94 34.82 -2.56
N GLY A 304 17.67 34.26 -1.58
CA GLY A 304 17.22 33.17 -0.72
C GLY A 304 17.67 33.28 0.73
N ASN A 305 17.06 32.42 1.54
CA ASN A 305 17.45 32.12 2.92
C ASN A 305 18.63 31.13 2.94
N VAL A 306 18.44 30.01 2.24
CA VAL A 306 19.42 28.90 2.15
C VAL A 306 19.80 28.71 0.69
N TYR A 307 21.07 28.43 0.46
CA TYR A 307 21.65 28.13 -0.85
C TYR A 307 22.21 26.72 -0.82
N ASN A 308 22.15 26.00 -1.93
CA ASN A 308 22.83 24.70 -2.04
C ASN A 308 24.25 24.93 -2.56
N ALA A 309 25.25 24.19 -2.05
CA ALA A 309 26.58 24.21 -2.63
C ALA A 309 26.58 23.73 -4.09
N TYR A 310 27.60 24.12 -4.86
CA TYR A 310 27.83 23.54 -6.19
C TYR A 310 28.46 22.14 -6.08
N LEU A 311 28.15 21.26 -7.03
CA LEU A 311 28.78 19.93 -7.09
C LEU A 311 30.27 20.03 -7.43
N TYR A 312 31.13 19.52 -6.56
CA TYR A 312 32.56 19.45 -6.83
C TYR A 312 32.85 18.39 -7.91
N ASN A 313 33.37 18.84 -9.07
CA ASN A 313 33.58 18.03 -10.27
C ASN A 313 32.33 17.31 -10.82
N GLY A 314 31.12 17.79 -10.49
CA GLY A 314 29.87 17.16 -10.93
C GLY A 314 29.54 15.84 -10.23
N ASP A 315 30.14 15.58 -9.06
CA ASP A 315 29.81 14.42 -8.23
C ASP A 315 28.40 14.57 -7.64
N ALA A 316 27.55 13.56 -7.82
CA ALA A 316 26.14 13.61 -7.41
C ALA A 316 25.93 13.41 -5.90
N ARG A 317 26.98 13.12 -5.12
CA ARG A 317 26.80 12.87 -3.68
C ARG A 317 26.43 14.10 -2.85
N SER A 318 26.51 15.30 -3.40
CA SER A 318 26.16 16.54 -2.69
C SER A 318 24.86 17.18 -3.18
N TYR A 319 23.96 16.39 -3.78
CA TYR A 319 22.56 16.80 -3.94
C TYR A 319 21.84 16.73 -2.61
N ILE A 320 20.81 17.57 -2.44
CA ILE A 320 19.75 17.34 -1.46
C ILE A 320 18.66 16.53 -2.16
N ASP A 321 18.33 15.35 -1.66
CA ASP A 321 17.40 14.43 -2.30
C ASP A 321 15.94 14.87 -2.16
N ASN A 322 15.53 15.40 -1.00
CA ASN A 322 14.12 15.48 -0.63
C ASN A 322 13.73 16.84 -0.05
N ALA A 323 12.43 17.16 -0.16
CA ALA A 323 11.84 18.32 0.49
C ALA A 323 10.45 18.00 1.06
N ILE A 324 10.18 18.49 2.27
CA ILE A 324 8.87 18.55 2.88
C ILE A 324 8.52 20.03 3.08
N GLY A 325 7.48 20.48 2.40
CA GLY A 325 6.93 21.83 2.52
C GLY A 325 6.19 22.05 3.85
N GLY A 326 5.59 23.24 3.97
CA GLY A 326 4.98 23.73 5.19
C GLY A 326 3.46 23.55 5.22
N SER A 327 2.81 24.62 5.66
CA SER A 327 1.35 24.80 5.64
C SER A 327 0.91 26.02 4.82
N GLY A 328 1.81 26.53 3.97
CA GLY A 328 1.61 27.64 3.03
C GLY A 328 1.33 27.13 1.62
N ASN A 329 1.09 28.03 0.65
CA ASN A 329 1.02 27.60 -0.75
C ASN A 329 2.44 27.62 -1.34
N ASP A 330 3.05 26.46 -1.41
CA ASP A 330 4.48 26.29 -1.60
C ASP A 330 4.84 25.98 -3.06
N THR A 331 6.08 26.29 -3.44
CA THR A 331 6.65 25.93 -4.74
C THR A 331 7.87 25.07 -4.51
N LEU A 332 7.82 23.80 -4.93
CA LEU A 332 8.89 22.83 -4.78
C LEU A 332 9.47 22.51 -6.16
N VAL A 333 10.80 22.59 -6.27
CA VAL A 333 11.56 22.17 -7.45
C VAL A 333 12.66 21.22 -6.99
N GLY A 334 12.58 19.95 -7.41
CA GLY A 334 13.66 18.99 -7.23
C GLY A 334 14.82 19.26 -8.20
N ASN A 335 15.61 18.23 -8.53
CA ASN A 335 16.88 18.41 -9.23
C ASN A 335 17.09 17.42 -10.40
N ALA A 336 18.17 16.64 -10.36
CA ALA A 336 18.61 15.75 -11.44
C ALA A 336 18.79 14.29 -10.96
N ILE A 337 18.42 14.00 -9.71
CA ILE A 337 18.32 12.66 -9.13
C ILE A 337 16.87 12.41 -8.70
N ALA A 338 16.53 11.17 -8.37
CA ALA A 338 15.20 10.84 -7.87
C ALA A 338 14.92 11.56 -6.54
N ASN A 339 13.89 12.40 -6.49
CA ASN A 339 13.52 13.18 -5.31
C ASN A 339 12.23 12.67 -4.67
N ALA A 340 12.14 12.73 -3.33
CA ALA A 340 10.85 12.68 -2.62
C ALA A 340 10.41 14.09 -2.23
N LEU A 341 9.31 14.55 -2.83
CA LEU A 341 8.79 15.91 -2.68
C LEU A 341 7.37 15.85 -2.09
N ASN A 342 7.18 16.46 -0.92
CA ASN A 342 5.90 16.54 -0.25
C ASN A 342 5.51 18.01 -0.06
N GLY A 343 4.40 18.47 -0.64
CA GLY A 343 3.93 19.86 -0.48
C GLY A 343 3.55 20.18 0.97
N GLY A 344 2.93 19.22 1.65
CA GLY A 344 2.52 19.35 3.06
C GLY A 344 1.03 19.69 3.13
N GLY A 345 0.71 20.98 3.26
CA GLY A 345 -0.66 21.46 3.15
C GLY A 345 -0.73 22.90 2.68
N GLY A 346 -1.73 23.22 1.86
CA GLY A 346 -1.72 24.43 1.05
C GLY A 346 -2.20 24.13 -0.35
N ASN A 347 -1.93 25.03 -1.28
CA ASN A 347 -2.14 24.79 -2.70
C ASN A 347 -0.78 24.82 -3.40
N ASP A 348 -0.15 23.67 -3.51
CA ASP A 348 1.27 23.56 -3.80
C ASP A 348 1.56 23.35 -5.28
N THR A 349 2.73 23.81 -5.73
CA THR A 349 3.21 23.66 -7.10
C THR A 349 4.52 22.90 -7.10
N ILE A 350 4.50 21.65 -7.53
CA ILE A 350 5.63 20.72 -7.39
C ILE A 350 6.15 20.32 -8.77
N THR A 351 7.44 20.53 -9.00
CA THR A 351 8.18 20.06 -10.18
C THR A 351 9.22 19.05 -9.70
N GLY A 352 9.13 17.79 -10.13
CA GLY A 352 10.12 16.76 -9.82
C GLY A 352 11.51 17.18 -10.31
N GLY A 353 11.64 17.36 -11.62
CA GLY A 353 12.90 17.69 -12.26
C GLY A 353 13.26 16.58 -13.23
N ALA A 354 14.52 16.18 -13.28
CA ALA A 354 14.94 14.95 -13.93
C ALA A 354 15.26 13.91 -12.85
N GLY A 355 14.71 12.71 -12.98
CA GLY A 355 14.73 11.73 -11.91
C GLY A 355 13.59 10.75 -12.09
N ASN A 356 13.35 9.89 -11.11
CA ASN A 356 12.10 9.13 -11.04
C ASN A 356 11.47 9.50 -9.71
N ASP A 357 10.63 10.53 -9.71
CA ASP A 357 10.33 11.25 -8.48
C ASP A 357 9.10 10.71 -7.77
N ALA A 358 9.06 10.90 -6.45
CA ALA A 358 7.92 10.61 -5.60
C ALA A 358 7.29 11.95 -5.17
N ILE A 359 6.23 12.35 -5.87
CA ILE A 359 5.54 13.63 -5.66
C ILE A 359 4.26 13.38 -4.87
N ASN A 360 4.15 14.02 -3.70
CA ASN A 360 2.93 14.09 -2.92
C ASN A 360 2.49 15.55 -2.79
N GLY A 361 1.32 15.94 -3.32
CA GLY A 361 0.80 17.29 -3.13
C GLY A 361 0.49 17.55 -1.66
N GLY A 362 -0.25 16.63 -1.04
CA GLY A 362 -0.56 16.65 0.38
C GLY A 362 -1.99 17.10 0.62
N ALA A 363 -2.18 18.27 1.23
CA ALA A 363 -3.48 18.73 1.70
C ALA A 363 -3.88 20.11 1.16
N GLY A 364 -4.41 20.15 -0.07
CA GLY A 364 -5.32 21.22 -0.48
C GLY A 364 -5.77 21.17 -1.93
N THR A 365 -5.09 21.88 -2.82
CA THR A 365 -5.38 21.86 -4.26
C THR A 365 -4.09 22.04 -5.03
N ASP A 366 -3.47 20.91 -5.33
CA ASP A 366 -2.05 20.85 -5.65
C ASP A 366 -1.84 20.62 -7.15
N THR A 367 -0.65 20.97 -7.63
CA THR A 367 -0.28 20.95 -9.05
C THR A 367 1.08 20.32 -9.27
N ALA A 368 1.11 19.14 -9.91
CA ALA A 368 2.34 18.56 -10.44
C ALA A 368 2.66 19.17 -11.82
N VAL A 369 3.91 19.61 -12.03
CA VAL A 369 4.33 20.37 -13.20
C VAL A 369 5.35 19.59 -14.04
N TYR A 370 5.10 19.53 -15.35
CA TYR A 370 5.86 18.80 -16.35
C TYR A 370 6.34 19.73 -17.48
N SER A 371 7.58 19.56 -17.93
CA SER A 371 8.26 20.51 -18.83
C SER A 371 7.85 20.42 -20.31
N GLY A 372 7.17 19.33 -20.68
CA GLY A 372 6.70 19.04 -22.05
C GLY A 372 5.18 19.10 -22.18
N SER A 373 4.70 19.06 -23.42
CA SER A 373 3.26 18.92 -23.73
C SER A 373 2.72 17.55 -23.29
N ARG A 374 1.45 17.45 -22.90
CA ARG A 374 0.78 16.23 -22.41
C ARG A 374 1.01 15.02 -23.32
N ALA A 375 1.02 15.22 -24.63
CA ALA A 375 1.23 14.15 -25.62
C ALA A 375 2.63 13.49 -25.57
N ASN A 376 3.57 14.01 -24.79
CA ASN A 376 4.88 13.42 -24.56
C ASN A 376 4.90 12.38 -23.42
N TYR A 377 3.81 12.26 -22.64
CA TYR A 377 3.79 11.42 -21.43
C TYR A 377 2.84 10.25 -21.58
N LEU A 378 3.28 9.08 -21.12
CA LEU A 378 2.41 7.98 -20.80
C LEU A 378 1.96 8.15 -19.34
N ILE A 379 0.64 8.20 -19.12
CA ILE A 379 0.06 8.39 -17.80
C ILE A 379 -0.84 7.19 -17.49
N SER A 380 -0.60 6.54 -16.36
CA SER A 380 -1.48 5.50 -15.80
C SER A 380 -1.89 5.88 -14.37
N TYR A 381 -2.98 5.29 -13.88
CA TYR A 381 -3.51 5.52 -12.54
C TYR A 381 -3.84 4.19 -11.86
N ASN A 382 -3.31 3.99 -10.66
CA ASN A 382 -3.61 2.85 -9.80
C ASN A 382 -4.66 3.26 -8.76
N ALA A 383 -5.89 2.78 -8.92
CA ALA A 383 -7.00 3.13 -8.02
C ALA A 383 -6.85 2.58 -6.59
N THR A 384 -6.08 1.50 -6.39
CA THR A 384 -5.85 0.90 -5.06
C THR A 384 -4.90 1.75 -4.22
N THR A 385 -3.83 2.27 -4.82
CA THR A 385 -2.83 3.11 -4.14
C THR A 385 -3.08 4.61 -4.31
N GLN A 386 -4.08 4.98 -5.13
CA GLN A 386 -4.40 6.36 -5.52
C GLN A 386 -3.20 7.11 -6.14
N THR A 387 -2.40 6.38 -6.92
CA THR A 387 -1.12 6.86 -7.48
C THR A 387 -1.20 6.96 -8.98
N PHE A 388 -0.79 8.10 -9.54
CA PHE A 388 -0.48 8.22 -10.96
C PHE A 388 0.97 7.79 -11.20
N THR A 389 1.23 7.14 -12.34
CA THR A 389 2.58 7.01 -12.87
C THR A 389 2.67 7.84 -14.14
N VAL A 390 3.63 8.76 -14.21
CA VAL A 390 3.83 9.68 -15.34
C VAL A 390 5.21 9.41 -15.94
N THR A 391 5.25 8.78 -17.10
CA THR A 391 6.50 8.45 -17.82
C THR A 391 6.70 9.37 -19.01
N ASP A 392 7.79 10.13 -19.00
CA ASP A 392 8.23 10.95 -20.13
C ASP A 392 8.78 10.08 -21.27
N GLN A 393 8.20 10.23 -22.46
CA GLN A 393 8.58 9.48 -23.67
C GLN A 393 9.57 10.24 -24.57
N ARG A 394 10.01 11.45 -24.18
CA ARG A 394 11.01 12.22 -24.92
C ARG A 394 12.38 11.55 -24.85
N SER A 395 13.24 11.85 -25.84
CA SER A 395 14.61 11.33 -25.85
C SER A 395 15.39 11.86 -24.65
N GLY A 396 15.93 10.93 -23.85
CA GLY A 396 16.64 11.25 -22.61
C GLY A 396 15.74 11.45 -21.38
N ALA A 397 14.42 11.29 -21.52
CA ALA A 397 13.40 11.49 -20.48
C ALA A 397 13.71 12.67 -19.53
N PRO A 398 13.68 13.93 -20.00
CA PRO A 398 13.96 15.10 -19.17
C PRO A 398 13.14 15.22 -17.87
N ASP A 399 11.94 14.64 -17.82
CA ASP A 399 11.13 14.52 -16.60
C ASP A 399 10.92 13.05 -16.16
N GLY A 400 11.80 12.14 -16.61
CA GLY A 400 11.90 10.73 -16.21
C GLY A 400 10.61 9.92 -16.05
N THR A 401 10.40 9.31 -14.88
CA THR A 401 9.20 8.51 -14.56
C THR A 401 8.80 8.66 -13.10
N ASP A 402 7.75 9.44 -12.89
CA ASP A 402 7.31 9.82 -11.56
C ASP A 402 6.16 8.97 -11.06
N THR A 403 6.06 8.94 -9.74
CA THR A 403 4.89 8.49 -8.99
C THR A 403 4.27 9.68 -8.27
N VAL A 404 2.99 9.93 -8.50
CA VAL A 404 2.30 11.15 -8.03
C VAL A 404 1.04 10.79 -7.24
N THR A 405 0.92 11.31 -6.02
CA THR A 405 -0.22 11.13 -5.11
C THR A 405 -0.74 12.48 -4.58
N GLY A 406 -2.01 12.54 -4.20
CA GLY A 406 -2.58 13.73 -3.55
C GLY A 406 -2.43 15.01 -4.37
N VAL A 407 -2.72 14.95 -5.68
CA VAL A 407 -2.60 16.09 -6.62
C VAL A 407 -3.87 16.22 -7.46
N GLU A 408 -4.47 17.40 -7.46
CA GLU A 408 -5.69 17.73 -8.19
C GLU A 408 -5.43 18.11 -9.64
N ASN A 409 -4.24 18.63 -9.96
CA ASN A 409 -3.93 19.20 -11.26
C ASN A 409 -2.56 18.73 -11.80
N PHE A 410 -2.52 18.44 -13.09
CA PHE A 410 -1.28 18.17 -13.83
C PHE A 410 -1.08 19.29 -14.85
N GLN A 411 -0.01 20.07 -14.70
CA GLN A 411 0.35 21.15 -15.60
C GLN A 411 1.42 20.68 -16.60
N PHE A 412 1.03 20.63 -17.88
CA PHE A 412 1.93 20.37 -18.99
C PHE A 412 2.22 21.69 -19.74
N ALA A 413 3.25 21.69 -20.60
CA ALA A 413 3.63 22.86 -21.39
C ALA A 413 2.56 23.34 -22.39
N ASP A 414 1.57 22.49 -22.72
CA ASP A 414 0.40 22.81 -23.55
C ASP A 414 -0.89 23.08 -22.76
N GLY A 415 -0.89 22.94 -21.42
CA GLY A 415 -2.01 23.31 -20.55
C GLY A 415 -2.12 22.48 -19.27
N THR A 416 -2.97 22.94 -18.36
CA THR A 416 -3.30 22.23 -17.12
C THR A 416 -4.54 21.36 -17.30
N VAL A 417 -4.51 20.13 -16.77
CA VAL A 417 -5.62 19.19 -16.75
C VAL A 417 -5.88 18.72 -15.32
N ALA A 418 -7.15 18.53 -14.95
CA ALA A 418 -7.50 17.97 -13.65
C ALA A 418 -7.15 16.47 -13.60
N SER A 419 -6.66 15.98 -12.45
CA SER A 419 -6.29 14.57 -12.23
C SER A 419 -7.47 13.61 -12.52
N THR A 420 -8.69 14.02 -12.18
CA THR A 420 -9.94 13.30 -12.51
C THR A 420 -10.16 13.07 -14.01
N SER A 421 -9.55 13.87 -14.89
CA SER A 421 -9.60 13.66 -16.36
C SER A 421 -8.55 12.67 -16.88
N LEU A 422 -7.55 12.34 -16.06
CA LEU A 422 -6.49 11.38 -16.34
C LEU A 422 -6.78 9.99 -15.76
N MET A 423 -7.73 9.88 -14.83
CA MET A 423 -8.20 8.61 -14.29
C MET A 423 -9.02 7.85 -15.36
N ALA A 424 -8.67 6.59 -15.59
CA ALA A 424 -9.47 5.68 -16.39
C ALA A 424 -10.64 5.13 -15.56
N ILE A 425 -11.87 5.40 -15.99
CA ILE A 425 -13.09 4.87 -15.38
C ILE A 425 -13.54 3.66 -16.20
N VAL A 426 -13.41 2.46 -15.63
CA VAL A 426 -14.07 1.27 -16.18
C VAL A 426 -15.57 1.45 -15.97
N ILE A 427 -16.31 1.67 -17.06
CA ILE A 427 -17.77 1.74 -17.05
C ILE A 427 -18.34 0.32 -17.04
N GLU A 428 -17.68 -0.58 -17.78
CA GLU A 428 -18.12 -1.95 -17.98
C GLU A 428 -16.95 -2.87 -18.28
N ALA A 429 -17.05 -4.15 -17.89
CA ALA A 429 -16.03 -5.17 -18.11
C ALA A 429 -16.64 -6.59 -18.11
N LEU A 430 -17.86 -6.74 -18.64
CA LEU A 430 -18.48 -8.05 -18.85
C LEU A 430 -18.17 -8.55 -20.27
N GLY A 431 -18.47 -9.82 -20.55
CA GLY A 431 -18.26 -10.39 -21.88
C GLY A 431 -16.79 -10.44 -22.33
N SER A 432 -16.47 -9.81 -23.47
CA SER A 432 -15.14 -9.83 -24.10
C SER A 432 -14.50 -8.44 -24.28
N THR A 433 -15.24 -7.37 -23.99
CA THR A 433 -14.82 -5.97 -24.15
C THR A 433 -15.01 -5.19 -22.85
N SER A 434 -13.98 -4.48 -22.39
CA SER A 434 -14.09 -3.49 -21.32
C SER A 434 -14.30 -2.10 -21.91
N LEU A 435 -15.40 -1.46 -21.50
CA LEU A 435 -15.69 -0.07 -21.81
C LEU A 435 -15.00 0.83 -20.79
N VAL A 436 -14.02 1.61 -21.23
CA VAL A 436 -13.22 2.46 -20.34
C VAL A 436 -13.30 3.92 -20.80
N LEU A 437 -13.79 4.81 -19.93
CA LEU A 437 -13.75 6.25 -20.16
C LEU A 437 -12.42 6.80 -19.65
N SER A 438 -11.56 7.29 -20.57
CA SER A 438 -10.26 7.87 -20.24
C SER A 438 -9.96 9.09 -21.12
N GLY A 439 -9.44 10.17 -20.52
CA GLY A 439 -9.20 11.43 -21.25
C GLY A 439 -10.44 12.01 -21.93
N GLY A 440 -11.64 11.68 -21.42
CA GLY A 440 -12.93 12.03 -22.01
C GLY A 440 -13.39 11.17 -23.20
N ASN A 441 -12.61 10.17 -23.64
CA ASN A 441 -12.97 9.26 -24.74
C ASN A 441 -13.43 7.91 -24.20
N TYR A 442 -14.37 7.27 -24.90
CA TYR A 442 -14.76 5.88 -24.63
C TYR A 442 -13.85 4.91 -25.40
N HIS A 443 -13.07 4.13 -24.68
CA HIS A 443 -12.21 3.05 -25.19
C HIS A 443 -12.95 1.71 -25.15
N LEU A 444 -12.75 0.89 -26.18
CA LEU A 444 -13.37 -0.41 -26.41
C LEU A 444 -12.30 -1.50 -26.28
N ASN A 445 -11.71 -1.63 -25.10
CA ASN A 445 -10.56 -2.50 -24.86
C ASN A 445 -10.99 -3.97 -24.89
N SER A 446 -10.25 -4.86 -25.55
CA SER A 446 -10.50 -6.30 -25.38
C SER A 446 -10.04 -6.75 -23.99
N ILE A 447 -10.90 -7.44 -23.22
CA ILE A 447 -10.58 -7.92 -21.87
C ILE A 447 -9.36 -8.86 -21.88
N ALA A 448 -9.10 -9.55 -23.00
CA ALA A 448 -7.95 -10.44 -23.15
C ALA A 448 -6.60 -9.74 -23.40
N THR A 449 -6.60 -8.45 -23.81
CA THR A 449 -5.37 -7.72 -24.20
C THR A 449 -5.27 -6.30 -23.64
N ASP A 450 -6.28 -5.84 -22.91
CA ASP A 450 -6.49 -4.49 -22.38
C ASP A 450 -6.18 -3.35 -23.38
N THR A 451 -6.51 -3.59 -24.64
CA THR A 451 -6.23 -2.68 -25.77
C THR A 451 -7.38 -2.70 -26.76
N GLY A 452 -7.69 -1.54 -27.36
CA GLY A 452 -8.76 -1.42 -28.33
C GLY A 452 -8.91 -0.02 -28.94
N PRO A 453 -9.83 0.16 -29.89
CA PRO A 453 -10.13 1.47 -30.47
C PRO A 453 -10.94 2.35 -29.51
N ILE A 454 -11.11 3.62 -29.87
CA ILE A 454 -12.08 4.52 -29.23
C ILE A 454 -13.34 4.66 -30.09
N VAL A 455 -14.49 4.87 -29.45
CA VAL A 455 -15.76 5.18 -30.12
C VAL A 455 -15.63 6.48 -30.92
N LYS A 456 -16.07 6.47 -32.17
CA LYS A 456 -16.00 7.61 -33.11
C LYS A 456 -17.32 7.82 -33.84
N TYR A 457 -17.62 9.07 -34.16
CA TYR A 457 -18.72 9.47 -35.04
C TYR A 457 -18.18 10.27 -36.23
N ALA A 458 -18.51 9.83 -37.45
CA ALA A 458 -18.00 10.40 -38.70
C ALA A 458 -16.46 10.57 -38.73
N GLY A 459 -15.71 9.62 -38.14
CA GLY A 459 -14.25 9.61 -38.07
C GLY A 459 -13.64 10.40 -36.90
N ASN A 460 -14.43 11.18 -36.15
CA ASN A 460 -13.97 11.97 -35.01
C ASN A 460 -14.27 11.24 -33.69
N ALA A 461 -13.41 11.39 -32.68
CA ALA A 461 -13.60 10.77 -31.37
C ALA A 461 -14.91 11.24 -30.70
N VAL A 462 -15.62 10.31 -30.07
CA VAL A 462 -16.76 10.60 -29.19
C VAL A 462 -16.22 11.03 -27.82
N ILE A 463 -16.24 12.33 -27.57
CA ILE A 463 -15.83 12.94 -26.30
C ILE A 463 -17.06 13.10 -25.40
N ALA A 464 -17.12 12.39 -24.27
CA ALA A 464 -18.31 12.27 -23.41
C ALA A 464 -19.00 13.61 -23.08
N ALA A 465 -18.22 14.63 -22.72
CA ALA A 465 -18.72 15.97 -22.35
C ALA A 465 -19.53 16.67 -23.47
N ASN A 466 -19.38 16.25 -24.73
CA ASN A 466 -20.03 16.89 -25.88
C ASN A 466 -21.40 16.28 -26.25
N TRP A 467 -21.85 15.23 -25.54
CA TRP A 467 -23.09 14.48 -25.88
C TRP A 467 -24.27 14.75 -24.93
N GLY A 468 -24.14 15.75 -24.05
CA GLY A 468 -25.23 16.23 -23.21
C GLY A 468 -25.63 15.24 -22.11
N SER A 469 -26.88 14.80 -22.10
CA SER A 469 -27.41 13.84 -21.13
C SER A 469 -27.22 12.37 -21.54
N TRP A 470 -26.72 12.13 -22.76
CA TRP A 470 -26.40 10.80 -23.29
C TRP A 470 -25.01 10.35 -22.88
N THR A 471 -24.91 9.13 -22.36
CA THR A 471 -23.65 8.48 -22.00
C THR A 471 -23.60 7.05 -22.55
N VAL A 472 -22.42 6.61 -22.99
CA VAL A 472 -22.18 5.18 -23.25
C VAL A 472 -22.13 4.43 -21.92
N ILE A 473 -22.82 3.28 -21.83
CA ILE A 473 -22.96 2.46 -20.63
C ILE A 473 -22.47 1.02 -20.79
N ALA A 474 -22.34 0.53 -22.02
CA ALA A 474 -21.88 -0.83 -22.33
C ALA A 474 -21.28 -0.89 -23.73
N ALA A 475 -20.39 -1.85 -24.00
CA ALA A 475 -20.00 -2.18 -25.37
C ALA A 475 -19.45 -3.60 -25.50
N GLU A 476 -19.82 -4.32 -26.57
CA GLU A 476 -19.29 -5.66 -26.87
C GLU A 476 -18.79 -5.79 -28.31
N GLN A 477 -17.71 -6.55 -28.51
CA GLN A 477 -17.17 -6.88 -29.82
C GLN A 477 -17.99 -7.99 -30.49
N VAL A 478 -18.53 -7.71 -31.66
CA VAL A 478 -19.37 -8.64 -32.41
C VAL A 478 -18.58 -9.48 -33.42
N THR A 479 -19.13 -10.64 -33.78
CA THR A 479 -18.52 -11.57 -34.75
C THR A 479 -18.34 -10.89 -36.11
N GLY A 480 -17.10 -10.55 -36.44
CA GLY A 480 -16.73 -9.71 -37.59
C GLY A 480 -15.75 -8.58 -37.25
N GLY A 481 -15.58 -8.27 -35.96
CA GLY A 481 -14.52 -7.42 -35.42
C GLY A 481 -14.93 -5.97 -35.14
N GLY A 482 -16.16 -5.56 -35.47
CA GLY A 482 -16.77 -4.32 -35.01
C GLY A 482 -17.36 -4.45 -33.60
N TYR A 483 -17.96 -3.38 -33.07
CA TYR A 483 -18.53 -3.36 -31.72
C TYR A 483 -19.95 -2.81 -31.70
N ASP A 484 -20.81 -3.38 -30.86
CA ASP A 484 -22.12 -2.84 -30.54
C ASP A 484 -22.02 -2.09 -29.20
N VAL A 485 -22.40 -0.80 -29.21
CA VAL A 485 -22.11 0.20 -28.17
C VAL A 485 -23.42 0.80 -27.67
N VAL A 486 -23.74 0.61 -26.39
CA VAL A 486 -25.02 1.06 -25.79
C VAL A 486 -24.89 2.45 -25.21
N TRP A 487 -25.78 3.33 -25.63
CA TRP A 487 -26.00 4.64 -25.08
C TRP A 487 -27.29 4.68 -24.27
N ARG A 488 -27.29 5.46 -23.19
CA ARG A 488 -28.47 5.76 -22.38
C ARG A 488 -28.59 7.26 -22.14
N ASP A 489 -29.79 7.80 -22.29
CA ASP A 489 -30.11 9.16 -21.92
C ASP A 489 -30.53 9.23 -20.46
N SER A 490 -29.76 9.95 -19.66
CA SER A 490 -30.08 10.21 -18.25
C SER A 490 -31.32 11.09 -18.06
N ALA A 491 -31.74 11.87 -19.07
CA ALA A 491 -32.88 12.78 -18.97
C ALA A 491 -34.23 12.11 -19.29
N SER A 492 -34.31 11.31 -20.34
CA SER A 492 -35.53 10.59 -20.74
C SER A 492 -35.58 9.12 -20.32
N GLY A 493 -34.43 8.50 -20.00
CA GLY A 493 -34.33 7.06 -19.76
C GLY A 493 -34.35 6.22 -21.05
N HIS A 494 -34.25 6.84 -22.23
CA HIS A 494 -34.17 6.15 -23.51
C HIS A 494 -32.78 5.54 -23.76
N TYR A 495 -32.72 4.58 -24.67
CA TYR A 495 -31.53 3.84 -25.07
C TYR A 495 -31.31 3.97 -26.58
N SER A 496 -30.05 3.93 -27.01
CA SER A 496 -29.66 3.83 -28.42
C SER A 496 -28.49 2.85 -28.52
N VAL A 497 -28.55 1.87 -29.42
CA VAL A 497 -27.44 0.93 -29.62
C VAL A 497 -26.78 1.23 -30.95
N TRP A 498 -25.47 1.44 -30.94
CA TRP A 498 -24.67 1.79 -32.11
C TRP A 498 -23.80 0.61 -32.53
N SER A 499 -23.94 0.15 -33.77
CA SER A 499 -22.96 -0.77 -34.36
C SER A 499 -21.83 0.01 -35.03
N THR A 500 -20.59 -0.45 -34.84
CA THR A 500 -19.37 0.21 -35.26
C THR A 500 -18.49 -0.67 -36.16
N ASP A 501 -17.56 -0.06 -36.90
CA ASP A 501 -16.47 -0.79 -37.55
C ASP A 501 -15.39 -1.22 -36.54
N SER A 502 -14.43 -2.05 -36.96
CA SER A 502 -13.32 -2.49 -36.11
C SER A 502 -12.33 -1.38 -35.70
N GLY A 503 -12.51 -0.17 -36.23
CA GLY A 503 -11.80 1.04 -35.82
C GLY A 503 -12.60 1.90 -34.82
N GLY A 504 -13.77 1.44 -34.38
CA GLY A 504 -14.67 2.12 -33.45
C GLY A 504 -15.58 3.19 -34.09
N ASN A 505 -15.61 3.33 -35.41
CA ASN A 505 -16.49 4.31 -36.07
C ASN A 505 -17.93 3.82 -36.14
N PHE A 506 -18.88 4.66 -35.74
CA PHE A 506 -20.32 4.46 -35.96
C PHE A 506 -20.64 4.13 -37.42
N VAL A 507 -21.39 3.04 -37.63
CA VAL A 507 -21.89 2.60 -38.94
C VAL A 507 -23.42 2.74 -39.01
N THR A 508 -24.14 2.27 -37.99
CA THR A 508 -25.61 2.30 -37.93
C THR A 508 -26.11 2.20 -36.49
N THR A 509 -27.35 2.62 -36.23
CA THR A 509 -28.07 2.21 -35.01
C THR A 509 -28.66 0.81 -35.19
N LEU A 510 -28.74 0.05 -34.09
CA LEU A 510 -29.45 -1.22 -33.97
C LEU A 510 -30.76 -1.02 -33.17
N GLY A 511 -31.71 -1.94 -33.36
CA GLY A 511 -33.03 -1.88 -32.74
C GLY A 511 -34.15 -1.40 -33.68
N SER A 512 -35.33 -1.17 -33.11
CA SER A 512 -36.57 -0.79 -33.82
C SER A 512 -36.54 0.66 -34.32
N ALA A 513 -35.82 1.53 -33.62
CA ALA A 513 -35.70 2.96 -33.84
C ALA A 513 -34.37 3.49 -33.28
N PRO A 514 -33.91 4.68 -33.70
CA PRO A 514 -32.68 5.28 -33.16
C PRO A 514 -32.73 5.59 -31.66
N ASP A 515 -33.92 5.88 -31.12
CA ASP A 515 -34.21 6.03 -29.69
C ASP A 515 -35.26 4.99 -29.28
N MET A 516 -34.94 4.18 -28.28
CA MET A 516 -35.79 3.10 -27.76
C MET A 516 -36.12 3.33 -26.28
N LEU A 517 -37.29 2.85 -25.85
CA LEU A 517 -37.60 2.70 -24.43
C LEU A 517 -36.94 1.41 -23.89
N GLY A 518 -36.67 1.35 -22.59
CA GLY A 518 -36.17 0.13 -21.95
C GLY A 518 -37.04 -1.12 -22.22
N THR A 519 -38.35 -0.93 -22.38
CA THR A 519 -39.31 -2.00 -22.70
C THR A 519 -39.44 -2.35 -24.19
N ASP A 520 -38.59 -1.82 -25.07
CA ASP A 520 -38.64 -2.16 -26.50
C ASP A 520 -38.17 -3.62 -26.74
N PRO A 521 -38.97 -4.48 -27.39
CA PRO A 521 -38.59 -5.88 -27.63
C PRO A 521 -37.30 -6.06 -28.44
N SER A 522 -36.89 -5.06 -29.22
CA SER A 522 -35.64 -5.08 -29.98
C SER A 522 -34.42 -4.67 -29.16
N LEU A 523 -34.59 -3.90 -28.07
CA LEU A 523 -33.54 -3.67 -27.08
C LEU A 523 -33.34 -4.94 -26.26
N LYS A 524 -34.44 -5.56 -25.80
CA LYS A 524 -34.45 -6.86 -25.10
C LYS A 524 -33.73 -7.97 -25.90
N ALA A 525 -33.89 -7.96 -27.22
CA ALA A 525 -33.20 -8.91 -28.11
C ALA A 525 -31.67 -8.68 -28.25
N LEU A 526 -31.11 -7.59 -27.72
CA LEU A 526 -29.67 -7.31 -27.74
C LEU A 526 -28.99 -7.67 -26.41
N GLU A 527 -29.75 -7.97 -25.36
CA GLU A 527 -29.27 -8.22 -23.99
C GLU A 527 -28.28 -9.38 -23.90
N SER A 528 -28.54 -10.51 -24.58
CA SER A 528 -27.58 -11.63 -24.61
C SER A 528 -26.30 -11.34 -25.40
N VAL A 529 -26.32 -10.38 -26.32
CA VAL A 529 -25.15 -10.02 -27.16
C VAL A 529 -24.25 -9.05 -26.39
N LEU A 530 -24.85 -8.23 -25.53
CA LEU A 530 -24.20 -7.21 -24.70
C LEU A 530 -23.99 -7.68 -23.25
N HIS A 531 -24.35 -8.93 -22.96
CA HIS A 531 -24.26 -9.58 -21.65
C HIS A 531 -24.85 -8.77 -20.47
N GLN A 532 -25.93 -8.02 -20.72
CA GLN A 532 -26.53 -7.11 -19.74
C GLN A 532 -28.06 -7.08 -19.80
N ASP A 533 -28.69 -6.96 -18.62
CA ASP A 533 -30.09 -6.59 -18.45
C ASP A 533 -30.21 -5.07 -18.69
N LEU A 534 -30.56 -4.69 -19.91
CA LEU A 534 -30.69 -3.29 -20.30
C LEU A 534 -32.06 -2.73 -19.89
N ASN A 535 -33.06 -3.60 -19.83
CA ASN A 535 -34.46 -3.24 -19.57
C ASN A 535 -34.78 -3.08 -18.06
N GLY A 536 -34.02 -3.75 -17.19
CA GLY A 536 -34.12 -3.71 -15.73
C GLY A 536 -35.11 -4.70 -15.11
N ASP A 537 -35.44 -5.81 -15.78
CA ASP A 537 -36.35 -6.84 -15.26
C ASP A 537 -35.68 -7.95 -14.45
N GLY A 538 -34.34 -7.90 -14.32
CA GLY A 538 -33.53 -8.85 -13.56
C GLY A 538 -33.06 -10.06 -14.37
N THR A 539 -33.31 -10.08 -15.69
CA THR A 539 -32.94 -11.18 -16.58
C THR A 539 -32.17 -10.68 -17.82
N ILE A 540 -31.13 -11.41 -18.21
CA ILE A 540 -30.47 -11.23 -19.51
C ILE A 540 -31.18 -12.16 -20.50
N ASP A 541 -32.11 -11.62 -21.28
CA ASP A 541 -32.92 -12.44 -22.16
C ASP A 541 -32.20 -12.91 -23.42
N VAL A 542 -32.42 -14.18 -23.77
CA VAL A 542 -31.84 -14.80 -24.96
C VAL A 542 -32.69 -14.50 -26.19
N PRO A 543 -32.15 -13.87 -27.26
CA PRO A 543 -32.91 -13.50 -28.44
C PRO A 543 -33.44 -14.69 -29.23
N VAL A 544 -34.73 -14.62 -29.54
CA VAL A 544 -35.45 -15.63 -30.32
C VAL A 544 -35.30 -15.36 -31.82
N VAL A 545 -34.27 -15.92 -32.46
CA VAL A 545 -34.22 -16.11 -33.93
C VAL A 545 -33.40 -17.38 -34.34
N PRO A 546 -33.43 -17.85 -35.60
CA PRO A 546 -33.84 -19.22 -35.93
C PRO A 546 -32.71 -20.26 -35.90
N VAL A 547 -33.02 -21.42 -35.36
CA VAL A 547 -32.07 -22.51 -35.09
C VAL A 547 -31.68 -23.32 -36.34
N THR A 548 -30.38 -23.33 -36.67
CA THR A 548 -29.72 -24.47 -37.35
C THR A 548 -28.87 -25.31 -36.39
N SER A 549 -28.82 -24.94 -35.12
CA SER A 549 -28.38 -25.81 -34.01
C SER A 549 -29.44 -26.87 -33.72
N SER A 550 -29.02 -28.06 -33.33
CA SER A 550 -29.91 -29.07 -32.74
C SER A 550 -30.12 -28.76 -31.25
N THR A 551 -31.36 -28.58 -30.82
CA THR A 551 -31.70 -28.39 -29.41
C THR A 551 -32.13 -29.73 -28.82
N THR A 552 -31.37 -30.25 -27.85
CA THR A 552 -31.83 -31.36 -27.01
C THR A 552 -32.91 -30.82 -26.06
N ILE A 553 -34.13 -31.35 -26.18
CA ILE A 553 -35.27 -31.02 -25.32
C ILE A 553 -35.23 -31.87 -24.05
N GLU A 554 -34.80 -33.12 -24.17
CA GLU A 554 -34.71 -34.10 -23.08
C GLU A 554 -33.53 -35.06 -23.34
N ALA A 555 -32.89 -35.51 -22.27
CA ALA A 555 -31.94 -36.63 -22.27
C ALA A 555 -32.05 -37.49 -20.99
N LEU A 556 -33.26 -37.63 -20.45
CA LEU A 556 -33.56 -38.51 -19.31
C LEU A 556 -34.04 -39.87 -19.81
N GLY A 557 -33.81 -40.93 -19.04
CA GLY A 557 -34.18 -42.29 -19.42
C GLY A 557 -33.21 -42.96 -20.41
N SER A 558 -33.72 -43.56 -21.49
CA SER A 558 -32.95 -44.24 -22.54
C SER A 558 -33.02 -43.55 -23.92
N THR A 559 -33.89 -42.55 -24.05
CA THR A 559 -34.10 -41.77 -25.28
C THR A 559 -33.84 -40.28 -25.02
N SER A 560 -33.22 -39.62 -26.00
CA SER A 560 -33.03 -38.18 -26.03
C SER A 560 -33.85 -37.57 -27.15
N LEU A 561 -34.79 -36.72 -26.76
CA LEU A 561 -35.61 -35.94 -27.68
C LEU A 561 -34.80 -34.73 -28.19
N VAL A 562 -34.54 -34.69 -29.50
CA VAL A 562 -33.76 -33.61 -30.13
C VAL A 562 -34.57 -32.93 -31.23
N LEU A 563 -34.76 -31.62 -31.12
CA LEU A 563 -35.33 -30.79 -32.17
C LEU A 563 -34.21 -30.32 -33.10
N SER A 564 -34.24 -30.76 -34.36
CA SER A 564 -33.23 -30.42 -35.36
C SER A 564 -33.88 -30.19 -36.74
N GLY A 565 -33.52 -29.09 -37.40
CA GLY A 565 -34.12 -28.70 -38.69
C GLY A 565 -35.65 -28.58 -38.64
N GLY A 566 -36.22 -28.28 -37.48
CA GLY A 566 -37.67 -28.22 -37.24
C GLY A 566 -38.36 -29.57 -36.97
N ASN A 567 -37.65 -30.71 -37.00
CA ASN A 567 -38.20 -32.05 -36.76
C ASN A 567 -37.82 -32.58 -35.37
N TYR A 568 -38.70 -33.36 -34.76
CA TYR A 568 -38.40 -34.09 -33.51
C TYR A 568 -37.74 -35.46 -33.81
N HIS A 569 -36.55 -35.68 -33.26
CA HIS A 569 -35.79 -36.93 -33.34
C HIS A 569 -35.80 -37.66 -32.00
N LEU A 570 -36.05 -38.96 -32.03
CA LEU A 570 -36.15 -39.84 -30.85
C LEU A 570 -34.85 -40.66 -30.73
N ASN A 571 -33.73 -39.98 -30.43
CA ASN A 571 -32.40 -40.60 -30.48
C ASN A 571 -32.17 -41.50 -29.27
N SER A 572 -31.64 -42.71 -29.43
CA SER A 572 -31.22 -43.49 -28.25
C SER A 572 -30.01 -42.82 -27.60
N ILE A 573 -30.03 -42.64 -26.28
CA ILE A 573 -28.91 -42.06 -25.51
C ILE A 573 -27.64 -42.90 -25.68
N ALA A 574 -27.78 -44.22 -25.78
CA ALA A 574 -26.67 -45.15 -25.95
C ALA A 574 -26.01 -45.12 -27.35
N SER A 575 -26.70 -44.64 -28.39
CA SER A 575 -26.20 -44.64 -29.78
C SER A 575 -26.10 -43.27 -30.45
N GLY A 576 -26.70 -42.23 -29.85
CA GLY A 576 -26.81 -40.89 -30.42
C GLY A 576 -27.72 -40.79 -31.65
N THR A 577 -28.44 -41.85 -32.03
CA THR A 577 -29.26 -41.90 -33.26
C THR A 577 -30.61 -42.57 -33.03
N GLY A 578 -31.61 -42.17 -33.81
CA GLY A 578 -32.96 -42.75 -33.76
C GLY A 578 -33.89 -42.16 -34.83
N PRO A 579 -35.16 -42.61 -34.86
CA PRO A 579 -36.12 -42.18 -35.87
C PRO A 579 -36.61 -40.75 -35.64
N THR A 580 -37.06 -40.10 -36.72
CA THR A 580 -37.88 -38.89 -36.65
C THR A 580 -39.32 -39.25 -36.35
N LEU A 581 -39.95 -38.54 -35.40
CA LEU A 581 -41.37 -38.66 -35.07
C LEU A 581 -42.25 -38.34 -36.30
N LYS A 582 -43.28 -39.16 -36.54
CA LYS A 582 -44.16 -39.07 -37.72
C LYS A 582 -45.63 -39.21 -37.36
N TYR A 583 -46.47 -38.46 -38.07
CA TYR A 583 -47.91 -38.61 -38.07
C TYR A 583 -48.39 -38.92 -39.49
N ALA A 584 -49.23 -39.95 -39.65
CA ALA A 584 -49.69 -40.45 -40.96
C ALA A 584 -48.56 -40.69 -41.99
N GLY A 585 -47.37 -41.10 -41.52
CA GLY A 585 -46.18 -41.36 -42.35
C GLY A 585 -45.36 -40.13 -42.75
N SER A 586 -45.78 -38.91 -42.38
CA SER A 586 -45.03 -37.66 -42.60
C SER A 586 -44.36 -37.19 -41.31
N ALA A 587 -43.19 -36.56 -41.41
CA ALA A 587 -42.46 -36.06 -40.23
C ALA A 587 -43.24 -34.99 -39.46
N VAL A 588 -43.16 -35.04 -38.13
CA VAL A 588 -43.72 -34.03 -37.24
C VAL A 588 -42.77 -32.83 -37.19
N ILE A 589 -43.18 -31.74 -37.85
CA ILE A 589 -42.45 -30.47 -37.92
C ILE A 589 -43.02 -29.53 -36.86
N ALA A 590 -42.24 -29.12 -35.86
CA ALA A 590 -42.68 -28.37 -34.68
C ALA A 590 -43.54 -27.14 -34.99
N ALA A 591 -43.14 -26.34 -35.99
CA ALA A 591 -43.87 -25.13 -36.41
C ALA A 591 -45.31 -25.37 -36.90
N ASN A 592 -45.66 -26.60 -37.28
CA ASN A 592 -46.98 -26.94 -37.83
C ASN A 592 -48.01 -27.35 -36.77
N TRP A 593 -47.63 -27.45 -35.49
CA TRP A 593 -48.51 -27.93 -34.40
C TRP A 593 -48.97 -26.83 -33.43
N GLY A 594 -48.65 -25.57 -33.74
CA GLY A 594 -49.17 -24.40 -33.05
C GLY A 594 -48.75 -24.33 -31.59
N SER A 595 -49.72 -24.36 -30.67
CA SER A 595 -49.50 -24.32 -29.23
C SER A 595 -49.20 -25.69 -28.60
N TRP A 596 -49.16 -26.78 -29.37
CA TRP A 596 -48.73 -28.10 -28.90
C TRP A 596 -47.25 -28.34 -29.21
N THR A 597 -46.47 -28.66 -28.18
CA THR A 597 -45.04 -29.00 -28.29
C THR A 597 -44.75 -30.37 -27.69
N VAL A 598 -43.82 -31.12 -28.30
CA VAL A 598 -43.28 -32.34 -27.68
C VAL A 598 -42.27 -31.95 -26.59
N ILE A 599 -42.39 -32.55 -25.41
CA ILE A 599 -41.58 -32.23 -24.22
C ILE A 599 -40.80 -33.43 -23.65
N ALA A 600 -41.21 -34.65 -23.99
CA ALA A 600 -40.58 -35.90 -23.53
C ALA A 600 -40.79 -37.02 -24.56
N ALA A 601 -39.90 -37.99 -24.62
CA ALA A 601 -40.11 -39.24 -25.35
C ALA A 601 -39.23 -40.38 -24.82
N GLU A 602 -39.81 -41.53 -24.49
CA GLU A 602 -39.07 -42.72 -24.05
C GLU A 602 -39.36 -43.97 -24.91
N GLN A 603 -38.35 -44.82 -25.11
CA GLN A 603 -38.46 -46.08 -25.83
C GLN A 603 -39.04 -47.17 -24.91
N VAL A 604 -40.18 -47.74 -25.30
CA VAL A 604 -40.89 -48.76 -24.51
C VAL A 604 -40.50 -50.18 -24.90
N THR A 605 -40.70 -51.12 -23.95
CA THR A 605 -40.44 -52.55 -24.12
C THR A 605 -41.23 -53.13 -25.31
N GLY A 606 -40.55 -53.28 -26.45
CA GLY A 606 -41.16 -53.60 -27.74
C GLY A 606 -40.55 -52.81 -28.91
N GLY A 607 -39.84 -51.72 -28.62
CA GLY A 607 -39.00 -50.96 -29.57
C GLY A 607 -39.64 -49.70 -30.16
N GLY A 608 -40.93 -49.47 -29.91
CA GLY A 608 -41.60 -48.18 -30.17
C GLY A 608 -41.34 -47.16 -29.06
N TYR A 609 -41.91 -45.96 -29.19
CA TYR A 609 -41.72 -44.86 -28.23
C TYR A 609 -43.05 -44.28 -27.75
N ASP A 610 -43.10 -43.90 -26.47
CA ASP A 610 -44.16 -43.10 -25.88
C ASP A 610 -43.69 -41.64 -25.81
N VAL A 611 -44.49 -40.71 -26.36
CA VAL A 611 -44.07 -39.35 -26.71
C VAL A 611 -45.06 -38.34 -26.15
N VAL A 612 -44.61 -37.42 -25.29
CA VAL A 612 -45.46 -36.49 -24.56
C VAL A 612 -45.56 -35.15 -25.27
N TRP A 613 -46.78 -34.73 -25.55
CA TRP A 613 -47.14 -33.40 -26.00
C TRP A 613 -47.75 -32.59 -24.86
N LYS A 614 -47.41 -31.30 -24.78
CA LYS A 614 -48.00 -30.32 -23.85
C LYS A 614 -48.55 -29.13 -24.62
N HIS A 615 -49.72 -28.64 -24.23
CA HIS A 615 -50.33 -27.45 -24.81
C HIS A 615 -49.97 -26.21 -23.99
N SER A 616 -49.22 -25.28 -24.59
CA SER A 616 -48.66 -24.12 -23.89
C SER A 616 -49.70 -23.15 -23.33
N ALA A 617 -50.91 -23.10 -23.91
CA ALA A 617 -51.97 -22.18 -23.50
C ALA A 617 -53.02 -22.76 -22.54
N THR A 618 -53.09 -24.09 -22.35
CA THR A 618 -54.10 -24.73 -21.48
C THR A 618 -53.52 -25.73 -20.47
N ALA A 619 -52.22 -26.01 -20.52
CA ALA A 619 -51.57 -27.07 -19.73
C ALA A 619 -52.23 -28.46 -19.86
N HIS A 620 -52.87 -28.72 -21.00
CA HIS A 620 -53.30 -30.07 -21.38
C HIS A 620 -52.10 -30.88 -21.88
N TYR A 621 -52.18 -32.20 -21.73
CA TYR A 621 -51.20 -33.17 -22.18
C TYR A 621 -51.82 -34.20 -23.13
N SER A 622 -51.02 -34.74 -24.04
CA SER A 622 -51.39 -35.88 -24.88
C SER A 622 -50.18 -36.78 -25.02
N VAL A 623 -50.30 -38.07 -24.68
CA VAL A 623 -49.20 -39.03 -24.83
C VAL A 623 -49.48 -39.89 -26.05
N TRP A 624 -48.51 -39.99 -26.96
CA TRP A 624 -48.59 -40.73 -28.21
C TRP A 624 -47.71 -41.98 -28.13
N SER A 625 -48.25 -43.17 -28.37
CA SER A 625 -47.42 -44.33 -28.65
C SER A 625 -47.12 -44.44 -30.15
N THR A 626 -45.92 -44.93 -30.45
CA THR A 626 -45.38 -45.01 -31.81
C THR A 626 -44.83 -46.40 -32.13
N ASP A 627 -44.65 -46.70 -33.42
CA ASP A 627 -43.83 -47.85 -33.84
C ASP A 627 -42.32 -47.54 -33.71
N SER A 628 -41.48 -48.56 -33.91
CA SER A 628 -40.01 -48.41 -33.84
C SER A 628 -39.40 -47.53 -34.94
N ASN A 629 -40.20 -47.02 -35.88
CA ASN A 629 -39.80 -46.06 -36.92
C ASN A 629 -40.33 -44.64 -36.62
N GLY A 630 -40.90 -44.41 -35.44
CA GLY A 630 -41.44 -43.15 -34.96
C GLY A 630 -42.84 -42.81 -35.48
N ASN A 631 -43.57 -43.74 -36.13
CA ASN A 631 -44.92 -43.46 -36.61
C ASN A 631 -45.95 -43.57 -35.48
N PHE A 632 -46.77 -42.52 -35.28
CA PHE A 632 -47.93 -42.53 -34.39
C PHE A 632 -48.84 -43.74 -34.64
N LEU A 633 -49.21 -44.44 -33.55
CA LEU A 633 -50.13 -45.57 -33.54
C LEU A 633 -51.45 -45.21 -32.84
N THR A 634 -51.37 -44.73 -31.59
CA THR A 634 -52.54 -44.33 -30.79
C THR A 634 -52.12 -43.33 -29.71
N THR A 635 -53.08 -42.61 -29.12
CA THR A 635 -52.86 -41.92 -27.85
C THR A 635 -52.93 -42.91 -26.68
N LEU A 636 -52.11 -42.69 -25.66
CA LEU A 636 -52.15 -43.33 -24.35
C LEU A 636 -52.80 -42.37 -23.34
N GLY A 637 -53.57 -42.93 -22.40
CA GLY A 637 -54.28 -42.16 -21.38
C GLY A 637 -55.76 -42.49 -21.25
N SER A 638 -56.46 -41.72 -20.42
CA SER A 638 -57.92 -41.78 -20.21
C SER A 638 -58.71 -41.21 -21.40
N ALA A 639 -58.11 -40.24 -22.10
CA ALA A 639 -58.66 -39.50 -23.23
C ALA A 639 -57.53 -38.98 -24.15
N PRO A 640 -57.82 -38.54 -25.39
CA PRO A 640 -56.80 -38.01 -26.32
C PRO A 640 -56.11 -36.72 -25.83
N GLU A 641 -56.77 -35.95 -24.97
CA GLU A 641 -56.21 -34.83 -24.22
C GLU A 641 -56.54 -35.02 -22.73
N MET A 642 -55.55 -34.87 -21.87
CA MET A 642 -55.64 -35.03 -20.41
C MET A 642 -55.25 -33.74 -19.70
N LEU A 643 -55.83 -33.49 -18.53
CA LEU A 643 -55.34 -32.46 -17.61
C LEU A 643 -54.10 -32.98 -16.88
N GLY A 644 -53.22 -32.09 -16.39
CA GLY A 644 -52.07 -32.47 -15.57
C GLY A 644 -52.47 -33.36 -14.38
N SER A 645 -53.62 -33.10 -13.76
CA SER A 645 -54.16 -33.87 -12.63
C SER A 645 -54.87 -35.18 -13.00
N ASP A 646 -54.78 -35.67 -14.24
CA ASP A 646 -55.43 -36.94 -14.64
C ASP A 646 -54.64 -38.15 -14.09
N PRO A 647 -55.26 -39.07 -13.33
CA PRO A 647 -54.58 -40.26 -12.83
C PRO A 647 -53.95 -41.15 -13.92
N ALA A 648 -54.45 -41.11 -15.15
CA ALA A 648 -53.88 -41.84 -16.28
C ALA A 648 -52.64 -41.17 -16.88
N LEU A 649 -52.47 -39.84 -16.69
CA LEU A 649 -51.22 -39.14 -17.01
C LEU A 649 -50.18 -39.43 -15.92
N LYS A 650 -50.59 -39.32 -14.65
CA LYS A 650 -49.77 -39.63 -13.45
C LYS A 650 -49.19 -41.05 -13.52
N ALA A 651 -49.97 -42.02 -13.98
CA ALA A 651 -49.52 -43.41 -14.16
C ALA A 651 -48.44 -43.63 -15.26
N LEU A 652 -48.16 -42.63 -16.12
CA LEU A 652 -47.17 -42.71 -17.19
C LEU A 652 -45.83 -42.03 -16.82
N GLU A 653 -45.82 -41.15 -15.82
CA GLU A 653 -44.64 -40.42 -15.34
C GLU A 653 -43.40 -41.32 -15.09
N PRO A 654 -43.52 -42.52 -14.49
CA PRO A 654 -42.37 -43.39 -14.24
C PRO A 654 -41.80 -44.08 -15.48
N THR A 655 -42.59 -44.19 -16.54
CA THR A 655 -42.16 -44.72 -17.85
C THR A 655 -41.50 -43.63 -18.70
N LEU A 656 -41.83 -42.37 -18.42
CA LEU A 656 -41.37 -41.19 -19.17
C LEU A 656 -40.33 -40.35 -18.41
N HIS A 657 -39.95 -40.79 -17.20
CA HIS A 657 -38.94 -40.15 -16.34
C HIS A 657 -39.16 -38.64 -16.07
N GLN A 658 -40.40 -38.16 -16.14
CA GLN A 658 -40.76 -36.76 -15.89
C GLN A 658 -41.98 -36.64 -14.98
N ASP A 659 -41.96 -35.64 -14.09
CA ASP A 659 -43.15 -35.14 -13.39
C ASP A 659 -43.98 -34.33 -14.39
N LEU A 660 -45.04 -34.97 -14.91
CA LEU A 660 -45.91 -34.37 -15.92
C LEU A 660 -47.01 -33.54 -15.24
N ASN A 661 -47.43 -33.93 -14.04
CA ASN A 661 -48.52 -33.28 -13.32
C ASN A 661 -48.09 -31.99 -12.59
N GLY A 662 -46.81 -31.87 -12.23
CA GLY A 662 -46.19 -30.70 -11.59
C GLY A 662 -46.31 -30.67 -10.06
N ASP A 663 -46.53 -31.81 -9.40
CA ASP A 663 -46.60 -31.91 -7.93
C ASP A 663 -45.24 -32.12 -7.24
N GLY A 664 -44.15 -32.19 -8.02
CA GLY A 664 -42.79 -32.36 -7.54
C GLY A 664 -42.38 -33.84 -7.42
N THR A 665 -43.23 -34.78 -7.84
CA THR A 665 -42.95 -36.21 -7.75
C THR A 665 -43.21 -36.96 -9.07
N ILE A 666 -42.40 -37.99 -9.33
CA ILE A 666 -42.62 -38.97 -10.40
C ILE A 666 -43.32 -40.18 -9.74
N ASP A 667 -44.63 -40.27 -9.87
CA ASP A 667 -45.44 -41.19 -9.05
C ASP A 667 -45.42 -42.65 -9.53
N VAL A 668 -44.75 -43.50 -8.75
CA VAL A 668 -44.59 -44.93 -9.04
C VAL A 668 -45.95 -45.67 -9.11
N PRO A 669 -46.20 -46.53 -10.11
CA PRO A 669 -47.47 -47.23 -10.24
C PRO A 669 -47.55 -48.40 -9.26
N VAL A 670 -48.76 -48.72 -8.82
CA VAL A 670 -49.02 -49.70 -7.75
C VAL A 670 -48.61 -51.15 -8.15
N VAL A 671 -47.50 -51.64 -7.57
CA VAL A 671 -47.24 -53.04 -7.08
C VAL A 671 -47.34 -54.17 -8.14
N VAL A 672 -46.31 -54.98 -8.51
CA VAL A 672 -45.27 -55.77 -7.77
C VAL A 672 -43.99 -56.01 -8.67
N PRO A 673 -42.91 -56.77 -8.32
CA PRO A 673 -41.58 -56.18 -8.03
C PRO A 673 -40.38 -56.66 -8.89
N VAL A 674 -39.39 -55.79 -9.14
CA VAL A 674 -37.95 -56.15 -8.98
C VAL A 674 -37.07 -54.93 -8.69
N THR A 675 -36.37 -55.00 -7.56
CA THR A 675 -35.11 -54.32 -7.19
C THR A 675 -34.52 -53.22 -8.09
N SER A 676 -34.73 -51.96 -7.71
CA SER A 676 -33.67 -50.94 -7.65
C SER A 676 -33.90 -50.06 -6.41
N GLY A 677 -32.85 -49.54 -5.79
CA GLY A 677 -32.96 -48.70 -4.59
C GLY A 677 -33.26 -47.24 -4.91
N THR A 678 -33.81 -46.50 -3.95
CA THR A 678 -33.98 -45.05 -4.07
C THR A 678 -32.69 -44.36 -3.64
N THR A 679 -31.93 -43.82 -4.58
CA THR A 679 -30.81 -42.91 -4.26
C THR A 679 -31.38 -41.64 -3.65
N ILE A 680 -31.00 -41.35 -2.41
CA ILE A 680 -31.35 -40.14 -1.66
C ILE A 680 -30.40 -39.01 -2.04
N GLU A 681 -29.11 -39.34 -2.17
CA GLU A 681 -28.03 -38.38 -2.37
C GLU A 681 -26.87 -39.06 -3.13
N ALA A 682 -26.16 -38.29 -3.96
CA ALA A 682 -25.16 -38.81 -4.90
C ALA A 682 -24.08 -37.75 -5.24
N PHE A 683 -23.78 -36.86 -4.31
CA PHE A 683 -22.71 -35.88 -4.46
C PHE A 683 -21.41 -36.40 -3.82
N GLY A 684 -20.28 -35.78 -4.16
CA GLY A 684 -18.97 -36.20 -3.67
C GLY A 684 -18.52 -37.59 -4.18
N SER A 685 -18.20 -38.53 -3.28
CA SER A 685 -17.64 -39.86 -3.59
C SER A 685 -18.54 -41.04 -3.18
N THR A 686 -19.60 -40.77 -2.41
CA THR A 686 -20.54 -41.77 -1.87
C THR A 686 -21.98 -41.43 -2.28
N SER A 687 -22.74 -42.43 -2.70
CA SER A 687 -24.18 -42.34 -2.93
C SER A 687 -24.94 -43.02 -1.80
N LEU A 688 -25.81 -42.25 -1.15
CA LEU A 688 -26.73 -42.74 -0.14
C LEU A 688 -27.94 -43.37 -0.83
N VAL A 689 -28.11 -44.68 -0.72
CA VAL A 689 -29.21 -45.42 -1.39
C VAL A 689 -30.09 -46.12 -0.37
N LEU A 690 -31.36 -45.75 -0.29
CA LEU A 690 -32.38 -46.46 0.49
C LEU A 690 -32.88 -47.68 -0.30
N SER A 691 -32.44 -48.87 0.10
CA SER A 691 -32.80 -50.13 -0.57
C SER A 691 -33.17 -51.22 0.42
N GLY A 692 -34.36 -51.81 0.22
CA GLY A 692 -34.94 -52.78 1.16
C GLY A 692 -35.25 -52.19 2.55
N GLY A 693 -35.44 -50.86 2.64
CA GLY A 693 -35.65 -50.14 3.90
C GLY A 693 -34.37 -49.79 4.67
N ASN A 694 -33.19 -50.20 4.19
CA ASN A 694 -31.89 -49.88 4.81
C ASN A 694 -31.18 -48.79 4.00
N TYR A 695 -30.40 -47.94 4.68
CA TYR A 695 -29.51 -46.98 4.04
C TYR A 695 -28.17 -47.65 3.67
N HIS A 696 -27.84 -47.67 2.38
CA HIS A 696 -26.56 -48.16 1.82
C HIS A 696 -25.67 -46.96 1.49
N LEU A 697 -24.38 -47.08 1.81
CA LEU A 697 -23.34 -46.05 1.64
C LEU A 697 -22.46 -46.45 0.46
N ASN A 698 -23.02 -46.45 -0.75
CA ASN A 698 -22.39 -47.02 -1.93
C ASN A 698 -21.33 -46.07 -2.48
N SER A 699 -20.14 -46.55 -2.87
CA SER A 699 -19.22 -45.67 -3.60
C SER A 699 -19.78 -45.36 -4.99
N ILE A 700 -19.80 -44.08 -5.39
CA ILE A 700 -20.25 -43.63 -6.72
C ILE A 700 -19.44 -44.28 -7.85
N ALA A 701 -18.19 -44.66 -7.58
CA ALA A 701 -17.33 -45.33 -8.56
C ALA A 701 -17.66 -46.82 -8.78
N THR A 702 -18.39 -47.47 -7.86
CA THR A 702 -18.60 -48.94 -7.89
C THR A 702 -20.03 -49.39 -7.58
N ASP A 703 -20.97 -48.48 -7.35
CA ASP A 703 -22.37 -48.73 -6.95
C ASP A 703 -22.53 -49.74 -5.79
N THR A 704 -21.53 -49.80 -4.91
CA THR A 704 -21.44 -50.81 -3.85
C THR A 704 -20.78 -50.24 -2.60
N GLY A 705 -21.30 -50.62 -1.43
CA GLY A 705 -20.80 -50.19 -0.13
C GLY A 705 -21.53 -50.85 1.04
N PRO A 706 -21.21 -50.47 2.29
CA PRO A 706 -21.85 -51.03 3.48
C PRO A 706 -23.25 -50.44 3.72
N ILE A 707 -24.02 -51.13 4.56
CA ILE A 707 -25.26 -50.60 5.14
C ILE A 707 -24.93 -49.85 6.43
N LEU A 708 -25.50 -48.66 6.62
CA LEU A 708 -25.43 -47.89 7.87
C LEU A 708 -26.03 -48.69 9.04
N LYS A 709 -25.33 -48.75 10.17
CA LYS A 709 -25.69 -49.58 11.34
C LYS A 709 -25.55 -48.80 12.63
N TYR A 710 -26.45 -49.09 13.57
CA TYR A 710 -26.38 -48.63 14.95
C TYR A 710 -26.30 -49.83 15.89
N ALA A 711 -25.33 -49.84 16.80
CA ALA A 711 -25.03 -50.98 17.69
C ALA A 711 -24.93 -52.34 16.95
N GLY A 712 -24.37 -52.35 15.73
CA GLY A 712 -24.20 -53.54 14.89
C GLY A 712 -25.46 -54.00 14.13
N ASN A 713 -26.62 -53.38 14.34
CA ASN A 713 -27.86 -53.67 13.60
C ASN A 713 -28.06 -52.63 12.48
N ALA A 714 -28.63 -53.05 11.34
CA ALA A 714 -28.91 -52.16 10.23
C ALA A 714 -29.89 -51.03 10.61
N VAL A 715 -29.61 -49.81 10.16
CA VAL A 715 -30.48 -48.65 10.29
C VAL A 715 -31.60 -48.78 9.25
N ILE A 716 -32.79 -49.13 9.72
CA ILE A 716 -34.01 -49.28 8.90
C ILE A 716 -34.82 -47.99 8.98
N ALA A 717 -35.00 -47.27 7.87
CA ALA A 717 -35.59 -45.93 7.82
C ALA A 717 -36.92 -45.79 8.58
N ALA A 718 -37.83 -46.77 8.44
CA ALA A 718 -39.14 -46.75 9.08
C ALA A 718 -39.13 -46.77 10.63
N ASN A 719 -37.98 -47.07 11.25
CA ASN A 719 -37.86 -47.20 12.71
C ASN A 719 -37.41 -45.92 13.43
N TRP A 720 -37.09 -44.84 12.71
CA TRP A 720 -36.48 -43.62 13.27
C TRP A 720 -37.44 -42.41 13.34
N GLY A 721 -38.74 -42.64 13.14
CA GLY A 721 -39.76 -41.62 13.34
C GLY A 721 -39.69 -40.51 12.28
N SER A 722 -39.50 -39.27 12.72
CA SER A 722 -39.37 -38.09 11.86
C SER A 722 -37.93 -37.82 11.40
N TRP A 723 -36.95 -38.56 11.92
CA TRP A 723 -35.55 -38.48 11.52
C TRP A 723 -35.25 -39.36 10.30
N SER A 724 -34.58 -38.80 9.30
CA SER A 724 -34.11 -39.50 8.10
C SER A 724 -32.66 -39.16 7.79
N VAL A 725 -31.91 -40.10 7.21
CA VAL A 725 -30.57 -39.81 6.66
C VAL A 725 -30.77 -39.11 5.31
N ILE A 726 -30.12 -37.96 5.13
CA ILE A 726 -30.28 -37.10 3.95
C ILE A 726 -29.03 -37.02 3.07
N GLY A 727 -27.87 -37.45 3.58
CA GLY A 727 -26.63 -37.55 2.82
C GLY A 727 -25.56 -38.32 3.60
N ALA A 728 -24.51 -38.80 2.92
CA ALA A 728 -23.37 -39.41 3.58
C ALA A 728 -22.11 -39.46 2.71
N GLU A 729 -20.94 -39.13 3.27
CA GLU A 729 -19.66 -39.13 2.55
C GLU A 729 -18.60 -40.04 3.20
N GLN A 730 -17.73 -40.65 2.40
CA GLN A 730 -16.60 -41.45 2.86
C GLN A 730 -15.41 -40.55 3.25
N VAL A 731 -14.95 -40.67 4.49
CA VAL A 731 -13.86 -39.85 5.04
C VAL A 731 -12.50 -40.55 4.97
N THR A 732 -11.43 -39.74 5.02
CA THR A 732 -10.03 -40.21 4.98
C THR A 732 -9.75 -41.20 6.13
N GLY A 733 -9.60 -42.48 5.78
CA GLY A 733 -9.54 -43.59 6.74
C GLY A 733 -10.53 -44.72 6.41
N GLY A 734 -11.52 -44.45 5.55
CA GLY A 734 -12.43 -45.44 4.96
C GLY A 734 -13.78 -45.59 5.68
N GLY A 735 -13.98 -44.88 6.80
CA GLY A 735 -15.28 -44.71 7.45
C GLY A 735 -16.16 -43.68 6.72
N TYR A 736 -17.37 -43.42 7.22
CA TYR A 736 -18.32 -42.50 6.60
C TYR A 736 -18.90 -41.51 7.61
N ASP A 737 -19.19 -40.29 7.17
CA ASP A 737 -19.96 -39.31 7.93
C ASP A 737 -21.36 -39.20 7.32
N ALA A 738 -22.40 -39.58 8.07
CA ALA A 738 -23.79 -39.64 7.61
C ALA A 738 -24.67 -38.60 8.30
N VAL A 739 -25.37 -37.79 7.51
CA VAL A 739 -26.20 -36.67 7.98
C VAL A 739 -27.63 -37.11 8.18
N TRP A 740 -28.13 -36.90 9.39
CA TRP A 740 -29.54 -37.03 9.73
C TRP A 740 -30.20 -35.67 9.84
N ARG A 741 -31.47 -35.59 9.43
CA ARG A 741 -32.32 -34.42 9.61
C ARG A 741 -33.68 -34.84 10.18
N ASP A 742 -34.15 -34.09 11.17
CA ASP A 742 -35.50 -34.24 11.69
C ASP A 742 -36.49 -33.42 10.87
N SER A 743 -37.45 -34.10 10.24
CA SER A 743 -38.53 -33.43 9.52
C SER A 743 -39.51 -32.67 10.42
N ALA A 744 -39.53 -32.93 11.74
CA ALA A 744 -40.44 -32.26 12.68
C ALA A 744 -39.86 -30.97 13.28
N SER A 745 -38.60 -30.98 13.72
CA SER A 745 -37.92 -29.81 14.31
C SER A 745 -37.01 -29.04 13.35
N GLY A 746 -36.56 -29.66 12.25
CA GLY A 746 -35.55 -29.10 11.36
C GLY A 746 -34.11 -29.17 11.91
N HIS A 747 -33.87 -29.90 13.00
CA HIS A 747 -32.53 -30.13 13.56
C HIS A 747 -31.78 -31.21 12.79
N TYR A 748 -30.45 -31.22 12.95
CA TYR A 748 -29.50 -32.11 12.27
C TYR A 748 -28.67 -32.91 13.27
N SER A 749 -28.19 -34.08 12.86
CA SER A 749 -27.22 -34.88 13.61
C SER A 749 -26.26 -35.56 12.62
N VAL A 750 -24.96 -35.40 12.79
CA VAL A 750 -23.96 -36.01 11.90
C VAL A 750 -23.32 -37.20 12.62
N TRP A 751 -23.30 -38.35 11.98
CA TRP A 751 -22.83 -39.62 12.54
C TRP A 751 -21.56 -40.08 11.83
N SER A 752 -20.44 -40.23 12.55
CA SER A 752 -19.28 -40.91 11.99
C SER A 752 -19.38 -42.43 12.17
N THR A 753 -18.87 -43.19 11.20
CA THR A 753 -18.92 -44.65 11.17
C THR A 753 -17.56 -45.29 10.92
N ASP A 754 -17.43 -46.57 11.26
CA ASP A 754 -16.37 -47.40 10.70
C ASP A 754 -16.59 -47.70 9.20
N SER A 755 -15.62 -48.32 8.55
CA SER A 755 -15.68 -48.70 7.12
C SER A 755 -16.70 -49.80 6.80
N ASN A 756 -17.37 -50.37 7.80
CA ASN A 756 -18.47 -51.32 7.65
C ASN A 756 -19.84 -50.67 7.92
N GLY A 757 -19.88 -49.34 8.06
CA GLY A 757 -21.08 -48.55 8.32
C GLY A 757 -21.55 -48.53 9.76
N ASN A 758 -20.79 -49.04 10.74
CA ASN A 758 -21.20 -49.00 12.15
C ASN A 758 -20.95 -47.62 12.77
N PHE A 759 -21.98 -47.00 13.32
CA PHE A 759 -21.89 -45.78 14.13
C PHE A 759 -20.81 -45.87 15.21
N LEU A 760 -19.97 -44.84 15.29
CA LEU A 760 -18.91 -44.67 16.28
C LEU A 760 -19.23 -43.52 17.25
N THR A 761 -19.50 -42.32 16.73
CA THR A 761 -19.86 -41.12 17.51
C THR A 761 -20.66 -40.14 16.68
N THR A 762 -21.37 -39.21 17.32
CA THR A 762 -21.85 -37.99 16.66
C THR A 762 -20.69 -37.01 16.47
N LEU A 763 -20.72 -36.26 15.37
CA LEU A 763 -19.85 -35.10 15.08
C LEU A 763 -20.63 -33.80 15.26
N GLY A 764 -19.95 -32.74 15.68
CA GLY A 764 -20.52 -31.42 15.91
C GLY A 764 -20.41 -30.93 17.37
N SER A 765 -21.05 -29.81 17.66
CA SER A 765 -21.10 -29.15 18.97
C SER A 765 -21.94 -29.93 20.00
N ALA A 766 -22.97 -30.65 19.53
CA ALA A 766 -23.92 -31.41 20.31
C ALA A 766 -24.50 -32.59 19.47
N PRO A 767 -25.12 -33.61 20.10
CA PRO A 767 -25.72 -34.74 19.38
C PRO A 767 -26.87 -34.34 18.43
N GLU A 768 -27.55 -33.24 18.71
CA GLU A 768 -28.58 -32.62 17.86
C GLU A 768 -28.26 -31.12 17.73
N MET A 769 -28.09 -30.63 16.50
CA MET A 769 -27.71 -29.26 16.18
C MET A 769 -28.84 -28.55 15.44
N ALA A 770 -29.03 -27.25 15.70
CA ALA A 770 -29.88 -26.42 14.86
C ALA A 770 -29.19 -26.13 13.51
N GLY A 771 -29.95 -25.83 12.45
CA GLY A 771 -29.38 -25.51 11.14
C GLY A 771 -28.36 -24.36 11.15
N SER A 772 -28.48 -23.41 12.09
CA SER A 772 -27.57 -22.28 12.26
C SER A 772 -26.35 -22.55 13.17
N ASP A 773 -26.06 -23.80 13.52
CA ASP A 773 -24.91 -24.13 14.39
C ASP A 773 -23.58 -24.00 13.62
N PRO A 774 -22.58 -23.23 14.11
CA PRO A 774 -21.28 -23.10 13.46
C PRO A 774 -20.55 -24.43 13.25
N ALA A 775 -20.76 -25.43 14.11
CA ALA A 775 -20.17 -26.75 13.97
C ALA A 775 -20.84 -27.59 12.87
N LEU A 776 -22.14 -27.36 12.59
CA LEU A 776 -22.80 -27.96 11.43
C LEU A 776 -22.25 -27.35 10.14
N LYS A 777 -22.10 -26.02 10.08
CA LYS A 777 -21.50 -25.30 8.95
C LYS A 777 -20.07 -25.77 8.64
N ALA A 778 -19.25 -26.03 9.67
CA ALA A 778 -17.91 -26.57 9.48
C ALA A 778 -17.87 -27.97 8.80
N LEU A 779 -18.95 -28.76 8.87
CA LEU A 779 -19.05 -30.10 8.29
C LEU A 779 -19.55 -30.09 6.83
N GLU A 780 -20.17 -28.99 6.36
CA GLU A 780 -20.74 -28.84 5.01
C GLU A 780 -19.72 -29.09 3.90
N LEU A 781 -18.46 -28.71 4.11
CA LEU A 781 -17.37 -28.89 3.13
C LEU A 781 -16.94 -30.36 3.00
N THR A 782 -17.02 -31.14 4.08
CA THR A 782 -16.74 -32.60 4.08
C THR A 782 -17.91 -33.39 3.49
N LEU A 783 -19.14 -32.88 3.64
CA LEU A 783 -20.38 -33.54 3.23
C LEU A 783 -20.90 -33.06 1.86
N HIS A 784 -20.21 -32.09 1.26
CA HIS A 784 -20.53 -31.49 -0.04
C HIS A 784 -21.97 -30.97 -0.17
N GLN A 785 -22.57 -30.50 0.92
CA GLN A 785 -23.97 -30.07 1.01
C GLN A 785 -24.12 -28.78 1.82
N ASP A 786 -24.96 -27.87 1.34
CA ASP A 786 -25.46 -26.71 2.09
C ASP A 786 -26.59 -27.21 3.01
N LEU A 787 -26.25 -27.50 4.27
CA LEU A 787 -27.18 -28.08 5.24
C LEU A 787 -27.98 -26.99 5.94
N ASN A 788 -27.39 -25.80 6.09
CA ASN A 788 -28.00 -24.66 6.77
C ASN A 788 -28.97 -23.86 5.88
N GLY A 789 -28.78 -23.90 4.55
CA GLY A 789 -29.64 -23.26 3.55
C GLY A 789 -29.32 -21.79 3.26
N ASP A 790 -28.08 -21.33 3.53
CA ASP A 790 -27.65 -19.96 3.21
C ASP A 790 -27.22 -19.76 1.74
N GLY A 791 -27.25 -20.82 0.93
CA GLY A 791 -26.90 -20.81 -0.49
C GLY A 791 -25.42 -21.08 -0.75
N THR A 792 -24.61 -21.43 0.27
CA THR A 792 -23.17 -21.64 0.13
C THR A 792 -22.69 -22.90 0.86
N ILE A 793 -21.99 -23.80 0.14
CA ILE A 793 -21.24 -24.90 0.75
C ILE A 793 -19.93 -24.31 1.31
N SER A 794 -20.01 -23.69 2.48
CA SER A 794 -18.94 -22.86 3.05
C SER A 794 -18.27 -23.52 4.25
N GLY A 795 -17.07 -24.07 4.03
CA GLY A 795 -16.13 -24.29 5.13
C GLY A 795 -15.67 -22.97 5.77
N PRO A 796 -14.86 -23.02 6.86
CA PRO A 796 -14.35 -21.81 7.50
C PRO A 796 -13.60 -20.94 6.49
N VAL A 797 -14.01 -19.67 6.41
CA VAL A 797 -13.64 -18.72 5.36
C VAL A 797 -12.13 -18.69 5.11
N THR A 798 -11.70 -19.06 3.90
CA THR A 798 -10.30 -19.00 3.46
C THR A 798 -9.90 -17.59 2.98
N SER A 799 -10.45 -16.56 3.61
CA SER A 799 -9.89 -15.21 3.55
C SER A 799 -8.61 -15.19 4.40
N SER A 800 -7.46 -15.35 3.75
CA SER A 800 -6.18 -15.09 4.40
C SER A 800 -6.06 -13.59 4.67
N THR A 801 -6.22 -13.19 5.93
CA THR A 801 -6.06 -11.79 6.34
C THR A 801 -4.63 -11.60 6.81
N THR A 802 -3.83 -10.84 6.05
CA THR A 802 -2.55 -10.33 6.56
C THR A 802 -2.85 -9.32 7.66
N ILE A 803 -2.48 -9.66 8.89
CA ILE A 803 -2.58 -8.80 10.07
C ILE A 803 -1.39 -7.84 10.10
N GLU A 804 -0.22 -8.33 9.70
CA GLU A 804 1.04 -7.59 9.71
C GLU A 804 1.96 -8.03 8.56
N ALA A 805 2.78 -7.10 8.05
CA ALA A 805 3.87 -7.37 7.12
C ALA A 805 5.05 -6.40 7.31
N LEU A 806 5.34 -6.00 8.56
CA LEU A 806 6.50 -5.18 8.90
C LEU A 806 7.68 -6.07 9.31
N GLY A 807 8.91 -5.53 9.27
CA GLY A 807 10.11 -6.28 9.63
C GLY A 807 10.48 -7.41 8.65
N SER A 808 10.68 -8.64 9.15
CA SER A 808 11.07 -9.83 8.37
C SER A 808 10.01 -10.94 8.34
N THR A 809 8.97 -10.81 9.15
CA THR A 809 7.88 -11.78 9.29
C THR A 809 6.53 -11.11 8.97
N SER A 810 5.67 -11.81 8.22
CA SER A 810 4.29 -11.42 7.97
C SER A 810 3.35 -12.35 8.72
N LEU A 811 2.58 -11.76 9.63
CA LEU A 811 1.52 -12.44 10.37
C LEU A 811 0.26 -12.54 9.50
N VAL A 812 -0.12 -13.77 9.14
CA VAL A 812 -1.30 -14.04 8.31
C VAL A 812 -2.27 -14.94 9.08
N LEU A 813 -3.50 -14.47 9.29
CA LEU A 813 -4.60 -15.30 9.79
C LEU A 813 -5.26 -16.02 8.61
N SER A 814 -5.14 -17.35 8.56
CA SER A 814 -5.67 -18.16 7.47
C SER A 814 -6.21 -19.50 7.99
N GLY A 815 -7.46 -19.83 7.65
CA GLY A 815 -8.16 -21.01 8.17
C GLY A 815 -8.26 -21.00 9.70
N GLY A 816 -8.45 -19.83 10.31
CA GLY A 816 -8.49 -19.63 11.76
C GLY A 816 -7.15 -19.70 12.49
N ASN A 817 -6.05 -20.06 11.80
CA ASN A 817 -4.71 -20.21 12.39
C ASN A 817 -3.83 -18.99 12.08
N TYR A 818 -2.97 -18.60 13.02
CA TYR A 818 -1.94 -17.57 12.80
C TYR A 818 -0.68 -18.20 12.18
N HIS A 819 -0.31 -17.76 10.97
CA HIS A 819 0.90 -18.18 10.26
C HIS A 819 1.96 -17.09 10.38
N LEU A 820 3.18 -17.49 10.76
CA LEU A 820 4.35 -16.62 10.97
C LEU A 820 5.25 -16.69 9.72
N ASN A 821 4.77 -16.15 8.59
CA ASN A 821 5.41 -16.35 7.30
C ASN A 821 6.64 -15.45 7.15
N SER A 822 7.79 -15.96 6.70
CA SER A 822 8.90 -15.07 6.34
C SER A 822 8.52 -14.24 5.12
N ILE A 823 8.71 -12.91 5.18
CA ILE A 823 8.45 -12.00 4.07
C ILE A 823 9.29 -12.37 2.83
N ALA A 824 10.50 -12.91 3.04
CA ALA A 824 11.40 -13.31 1.97
C ALA A 824 10.98 -14.60 1.23
N THR A 825 10.15 -15.46 1.84
CA THR A 825 9.76 -16.77 1.25
C THR A 825 8.25 -16.98 1.12
N GLY A 826 7.42 -16.10 1.69
CA GLY A 826 5.97 -16.24 1.76
C GLY A 826 5.48 -17.44 2.58
N THR A 827 6.34 -18.06 3.40
CA THR A 827 6.06 -19.31 4.11
C THR A 827 6.69 -19.33 5.51
N GLY A 828 6.04 -20.00 6.46
CA GLY A 828 6.53 -20.14 7.83
C GLY A 828 5.67 -21.07 8.69
N PRO A 829 5.97 -21.21 9.99
CA PRO A 829 5.22 -22.07 10.90
C PRO A 829 3.87 -21.45 11.31
N ILE A 830 2.96 -22.30 11.76
CA ILE A 830 1.76 -21.88 12.50
C ILE A 830 2.13 -21.70 13.98
N LEU A 831 1.65 -20.60 14.59
CA LEU A 831 1.76 -20.34 16.03
C LEU A 831 1.05 -21.46 16.84
N LYS A 832 1.68 -21.94 17.90
CA LYS A 832 1.20 -23.07 18.71
C LYS A 832 1.35 -22.80 20.20
N TYR A 833 0.42 -23.35 20.97
CA TYR A 833 0.49 -23.44 22.42
C TYR A 833 0.45 -24.91 22.84
N ALA A 834 1.38 -25.34 23.71
CA ALA A 834 1.55 -26.74 24.12
C ALA A 834 1.63 -27.77 22.96
N GLY A 835 2.08 -27.35 21.77
CA GLY A 835 2.17 -28.18 20.56
C GLY A 835 0.94 -28.17 19.64
N SER A 836 -0.19 -27.64 20.11
CA SER A 836 -1.43 -27.48 19.32
C SER A 836 -1.47 -26.12 18.63
N PRO A 837 -2.01 -26.00 17.40
CA PRO A 837 -2.19 -24.71 16.73
C PRO A 837 -3.01 -23.72 17.56
N VAL A 838 -2.62 -22.44 17.53
CA VAL A 838 -3.40 -21.33 18.10
C VAL A 838 -4.48 -20.93 17.09
N ILE A 839 -5.72 -21.29 17.40
CA ILE A 839 -6.91 -20.96 16.61
C ILE A 839 -7.54 -19.68 17.16
N ALA A 840 -7.66 -18.63 16.34
CA ALA A 840 -8.05 -17.28 16.77
C ALA A 840 -9.41 -17.22 17.51
N ALA A 841 -10.34 -18.13 17.20
CA ALA A 841 -11.65 -18.19 17.86
C ALA A 841 -11.60 -18.65 19.32
N ASP A 842 -10.57 -19.42 19.72
CA ASP A 842 -10.52 -20.05 21.04
C ASP A 842 -9.96 -19.13 22.14
N TRP A 843 -9.41 -17.97 21.77
CA TRP A 843 -8.72 -17.04 22.69
C TRP A 843 -9.57 -15.81 23.08
N GLY A 844 -10.88 -15.87 22.79
CA GLY A 844 -11.88 -14.93 23.27
C GLY A 844 -11.61 -13.48 22.82
N ALA A 845 -11.26 -12.62 23.77
CA ALA A 845 -11.02 -11.20 23.51
C ALA A 845 -9.52 -10.87 23.26
N TRP A 846 -8.62 -11.85 23.34
CA TRP A 846 -7.20 -11.71 22.98
C TRP A 846 -6.97 -12.03 21.50
N THR A 847 -6.27 -11.14 20.78
CA THR A 847 -5.90 -11.33 19.38
C THR A 847 -4.42 -11.09 19.16
N VAL A 848 -3.79 -11.85 18.26
CA VAL A 848 -2.41 -11.60 17.84
C VAL A 848 -2.40 -10.42 16.86
N ILE A 849 -1.49 -9.47 17.06
CA ILE A 849 -1.39 -8.22 16.27
C ILE A 849 -0.04 -8.03 15.58
N ALA A 850 1.00 -8.72 16.03
CA ALA A 850 2.35 -8.63 15.46
C ALA A 850 3.15 -9.91 15.71
N ALA A 851 4.15 -10.20 14.88
CA ALA A 851 5.15 -11.23 15.15
C ALA A 851 6.46 -10.99 14.38
N GLU A 852 7.61 -11.12 15.03
CA GLU A 852 8.93 -11.02 14.38
C GLU A 852 9.87 -12.19 14.71
N GLN A 853 10.70 -12.60 13.76
CA GLN A 853 11.69 -13.66 13.92
C GLN A 853 12.96 -13.13 14.62
N VAL A 854 13.31 -13.74 15.76
CA VAL A 854 14.47 -13.32 16.55
C VAL A 854 15.77 -14.04 16.15
N THR A 855 16.91 -13.44 16.49
CA THR A 855 18.26 -13.98 16.21
C THR A 855 18.50 -15.28 16.98
N GLY A 856 18.11 -16.39 16.37
CA GLY A 856 18.03 -17.72 17.00
C GLY A 856 17.01 -18.64 16.31
N GLY A 857 16.08 -18.07 15.53
CA GLY A 857 15.15 -18.76 14.64
C GLY A 857 13.73 -18.95 15.16
N GLY A 858 13.49 -18.65 16.45
CA GLY A 858 12.15 -18.51 17.04
C GLY A 858 11.52 -17.15 16.74
N TYR A 859 10.34 -16.87 17.31
CA TYR A 859 9.58 -15.64 17.07
C TYR A 859 9.14 -14.98 18.38
N ASP A 860 9.09 -13.66 18.40
CA ASP A 860 8.43 -12.86 19.43
C ASP A 860 7.07 -12.39 18.87
N VAL A 861 5.99 -12.67 19.60
CA VAL A 861 4.61 -12.63 19.10
C VAL A 861 3.73 -11.80 20.04
N VAL A 862 3.10 -10.74 19.54
CA VAL A 862 2.35 -9.78 20.36
C VAL A 862 0.86 -10.07 20.34
N TRP A 863 0.30 -10.21 21.53
CA TRP A 863 -1.13 -10.31 21.79
C TRP A 863 -1.67 -9.01 22.38
N LYS A 864 -2.90 -8.64 22.00
CA LYS A 864 -3.64 -7.50 22.56
C LYS A 864 -5.05 -7.91 22.96
N HIS A 865 -5.48 -7.48 24.15
CA HIS A 865 -6.82 -7.74 24.66
C HIS A 865 -7.79 -6.61 24.26
N SER A 866 -8.76 -6.93 23.41
CA SER A 866 -9.76 -5.98 22.90
C SER A 866 -10.62 -5.34 23.99
N GLY A 867 -10.82 -6.00 25.14
CA GLY A 867 -11.67 -5.51 26.23
C GLY A 867 -10.97 -4.63 27.28
N THR A 868 -9.64 -4.71 27.42
CA THR A 868 -8.86 -3.96 28.44
C THR A 868 -7.73 -3.13 27.87
N GLY A 869 -7.31 -3.36 26.63
CA GLY A 869 -6.14 -2.72 26.03
C GLY A 869 -4.80 -3.22 26.60
N HIS A 870 -4.80 -4.34 27.33
CA HIS A 870 -3.57 -4.99 27.81
C HIS A 870 -2.84 -5.72 26.66
N TYR A 871 -1.54 -5.91 26.83
CA TYR A 871 -0.66 -6.61 25.91
C TYR A 871 0.02 -7.80 26.59
N SER A 872 0.37 -8.82 25.81
CA SER A 872 1.23 -9.93 26.24
C SER A 872 2.16 -10.29 25.09
N VAL A 873 3.45 -10.51 25.36
CA VAL A 873 4.43 -10.85 24.31
C VAL A 873 4.95 -12.26 24.55
N TRP A 874 4.81 -13.13 23.56
CA TRP A 874 5.18 -14.54 23.64
C TRP A 874 6.47 -14.80 22.85
N SER A 875 7.43 -15.47 23.46
CA SER A 875 8.57 -16.07 22.73
C SER A 875 8.25 -17.50 22.31
N THR A 876 8.67 -17.89 21.10
CA THR A 876 8.43 -19.23 20.53
C THR A 876 9.72 -19.94 20.12
N ASP A 877 9.64 -21.27 19.94
CA ASP A 877 10.62 -22.01 19.15
C ASP A 877 10.48 -21.73 17.64
N SER A 878 11.43 -22.23 16.85
CA SER A 878 11.45 -22.06 15.38
C SER A 878 10.35 -22.82 14.63
N THR A 879 9.53 -23.60 15.33
CA THR A 879 8.35 -24.31 14.80
C THR A 879 7.03 -23.68 15.23
N GLY A 880 7.10 -22.53 15.92
CA GLY A 880 5.97 -21.73 16.37
C GLY A 880 5.44 -22.07 17.76
N ASN A 881 6.03 -23.01 18.51
CA ASN A 881 5.52 -23.34 19.86
C ASN A 881 5.94 -22.28 20.89
N PHE A 882 4.98 -21.79 21.68
CA PHE A 882 5.21 -20.99 22.88
C PHE A 882 6.25 -21.61 23.82
N LEU A 883 7.18 -20.79 24.30
CA LEU A 883 8.21 -21.13 25.29
C LEU A 883 8.03 -20.37 26.60
N ALA A 884 7.88 -19.04 26.52
CA ALA A 884 7.73 -18.16 27.68
C ALA A 884 7.16 -16.79 27.29
N THR A 885 6.51 -16.12 28.24
CA THR A 885 6.09 -14.71 28.09
C THR A 885 7.26 -13.76 28.38
N LEU A 886 7.43 -12.75 27.54
CA LEU A 886 8.40 -11.67 27.67
C LEU A 886 7.73 -10.43 28.28
N GLY A 887 8.47 -9.72 29.14
CA GLY A 887 8.00 -8.47 29.77
C GLY A 887 8.22 -8.40 31.28
N SER A 888 7.59 -7.40 31.90
CA SER A 888 7.55 -7.19 33.36
C SER A 888 6.59 -8.14 34.09
N ALA A 889 5.52 -8.55 33.39
CA ALA A 889 4.43 -9.40 33.87
C ALA A 889 3.74 -10.12 32.67
N PRO A 890 2.91 -11.16 32.91
CA PRO A 890 2.20 -11.86 31.84
C PRO A 890 1.24 -10.98 31.03
N GLU A 891 0.63 -10.00 31.67
CA GLU A 891 -0.14 -8.92 31.04
C GLU A 891 0.52 -7.57 31.38
N MET A 892 0.73 -6.73 30.36
CA MET A 892 1.29 -5.38 30.48
C MET A 892 0.30 -4.33 30.01
N LEU A 893 0.33 -3.15 30.63
CA LEU A 893 -0.35 -1.96 30.11
C LEU A 893 0.43 -1.42 28.90
N GLY A 894 -0.25 -0.72 27.99
CA GLY A 894 0.43 -0.03 26.88
C GLY A 894 1.56 0.90 27.34
N SER A 895 1.42 1.52 28.50
CA SER A 895 2.42 2.41 29.10
C SER A 895 3.53 1.69 29.90
N ASP A 896 3.68 0.36 29.83
CA ASP A 896 4.74 -0.37 30.54
C ASP A 896 6.09 -0.18 29.83
N ALA A 897 7.12 0.21 30.60
CA ALA A 897 8.46 0.41 30.07
C ALA A 897 9.09 -0.89 29.52
N ALA A 898 8.66 -2.06 29.99
CA ALA A 898 9.09 -3.36 29.46
C ALA A 898 8.42 -3.68 28.10
N LEU A 899 7.19 -3.23 27.87
CA LEU A 899 6.55 -3.31 26.55
C LEU A 899 7.26 -2.38 25.57
N LYS A 900 7.50 -1.12 25.99
CA LYS A 900 8.26 -0.14 25.20
C LYS A 900 9.66 -0.65 24.80
N ALA A 901 10.36 -1.37 25.67
CA ALA A 901 11.68 -1.92 25.37
C ALA A 901 11.67 -3.05 24.31
N LEU A 902 10.51 -3.61 23.96
CA LEU A 902 10.38 -4.66 22.93
C LEU A 902 10.02 -4.10 21.55
N GLU A 903 9.55 -2.85 21.48
CA GLU A 903 9.15 -2.16 20.25
C GLU A 903 10.20 -2.21 19.13
N PRO A 904 11.51 -2.01 19.35
CA PRO A 904 12.50 -2.03 18.27
C PRO A 904 12.72 -3.40 17.64
N THR A 905 12.50 -4.47 18.41
CA THR A 905 12.55 -5.86 17.91
C THR A 905 11.30 -6.21 17.11
N LEU A 906 10.17 -5.59 17.46
CA LEU A 906 8.85 -5.85 16.88
C LEU A 906 8.46 -4.84 15.79
N HIS A 907 9.32 -3.85 15.53
CA HIS A 907 9.14 -2.79 14.54
C HIS A 907 7.82 -2.00 14.64
N GLN A 908 7.20 -1.95 15.82
CA GLN A 908 5.89 -1.33 16.05
C GLN A 908 5.86 -0.44 17.30
N ASP A 909 5.13 0.68 17.21
CA ASP A 909 4.72 1.49 18.35
C ASP A 909 3.50 0.82 19.01
N LEU A 910 3.77 0.00 20.03
CA LEU A 910 2.75 -0.74 20.75
C LEU A 910 2.06 0.15 21.79
N ASN A 911 2.79 1.13 22.31
CA ASN A 911 2.32 2.01 23.37
C ASN A 911 1.41 3.16 22.85
N GLY A 912 1.57 3.55 21.59
CA GLY A 912 0.78 4.58 20.90
C GLY A 912 1.26 6.01 21.12
N ASP A 913 2.54 6.23 21.47
CA ASP A 913 3.13 7.57 21.66
C ASP A 913 3.74 8.18 20.39
N GLY A 914 3.61 7.49 19.26
CA GLY A 914 4.09 7.92 17.94
C GLY A 914 5.52 7.47 17.63
N ALA A 915 6.14 6.62 18.46
CA ALA A 915 7.50 6.17 18.28
C ALA A 915 7.74 4.72 18.70
N VAL A 916 8.51 3.99 17.89
CA VAL A 916 9.08 2.67 18.22
C VAL A 916 10.30 2.89 19.15
N GLY A 917 10.16 2.67 20.47
CA GLY A 917 11.12 3.19 21.46
C GLY A 917 12.35 2.30 21.76
N ALA A 918 13.59 2.79 21.85
CA ALA A 918 14.04 4.18 21.93
C ALA A 918 15.52 4.36 21.52
N ALA A 919 15.90 5.62 21.27
CA ALA A 919 17.29 6.08 21.12
C ALA A 919 17.51 7.40 21.89
N PRO A 920 18.75 7.76 22.28
CA PRO A 920 19.86 6.92 22.75
C PRO A 920 19.91 6.87 24.29
N TRP A 921 20.79 6.04 24.86
CA TRP A 921 21.06 6.03 26.31
C TRP A 921 21.71 7.33 26.79
N THR A 922 21.13 7.99 27.80
CA THR A 922 21.84 8.99 28.60
C THR A 922 22.53 8.34 29.80
N ASP A 923 23.86 8.41 29.77
CA ASP A 923 24.81 8.27 30.90
C ASP A 923 25.02 6.90 31.56
N GLY A 924 26.30 6.51 31.67
CA GLY A 924 26.80 5.72 32.79
C GLY A 924 26.87 4.20 32.68
N PHE A 925 28.11 3.69 32.69
CA PHE A 925 28.56 2.34 33.10
C PHE A 925 28.57 1.20 32.07
N ALA A 926 29.58 0.35 32.23
CA ALA A 926 30.11 -0.53 31.20
C ALA A 926 29.52 -1.95 31.24
N PHE A 927 29.28 -2.53 30.07
CA PHE A 927 29.08 -3.97 29.93
C PHE A 927 30.42 -4.70 29.81
N ASN A 928 30.74 -5.47 30.85
CA ASN A 928 31.73 -6.52 30.78
C ASN A 928 31.09 -7.78 30.18
N SER A 929 31.76 -8.44 29.24
CA SER A 929 31.29 -9.71 28.68
C SER A 929 31.47 -10.87 29.66
N VAL A 930 30.67 -11.93 29.52
CA VAL A 930 31.06 -13.36 29.66
C VAL A 930 29.84 -14.27 29.49
N GLN A 931 29.97 -15.32 28.66
CA GLN A 931 29.06 -16.47 28.62
C GLN A 931 29.28 -17.38 29.84
N GLY A 932 28.21 -17.97 30.39
CA GLY A 932 28.35 -19.07 31.36
C GLY A 932 27.02 -19.75 31.65
N GLY A 933 26.75 -20.88 30.99
CA GLY A 933 25.53 -21.64 31.23
C GLY A 933 25.55 -22.41 32.55
N SER A 934 24.37 -22.67 33.11
CA SER A 934 24.16 -23.77 34.05
C SER A 934 22.77 -24.36 33.87
N SER A 935 22.69 -25.70 33.82
CA SER A 935 21.44 -26.45 33.69
C SER A 935 20.75 -26.57 35.04
N PHE A 936 19.47 -26.26 35.11
CA PHE A 936 18.62 -26.63 36.25
C PHE A 936 17.49 -27.56 35.80
N SER A 937 17.56 -28.81 36.27
CA SER A 937 16.54 -29.82 36.06
C SER A 937 15.56 -29.84 37.23
N SER A 938 14.40 -29.21 37.06
CA SER A 938 13.21 -29.45 37.88
C SER A 938 12.01 -28.87 37.14
N SER A 939 11.00 -29.69 36.85
CA SER A 939 9.75 -29.23 36.25
C SER A 939 9.07 -28.21 37.16
N PRO A 940 8.85 -26.96 36.73
CA PRO A 940 7.83 -26.10 37.30
C PRO A 940 6.49 -26.39 36.60
N ASP A 941 5.38 -26.19 37.29
CA ASP A 941 4.10 -26.00 36.60
C ASP A 941 4.19 -24.72 35.75
N VAL A 942 3.63 -24.74 34.54
CA VAL A 942 3.66 -23.59 33.63
C VAL A 942 2.85 -22.45 34.25
N PRO A 943 3.43 -21.24 34.42
CA PRO A 943 2.66 -20.07 34.83
C PRO A 943 1.63 -19.73 33.76
N ASP A 944 0.37 -19.61 34.17
CA ASP A 944 -0.76 -19.33 33.29
C ASP A 944 -0.63 -17.92 32.66
N PRO A 945 -0.54 -17.79 31.31
CA PRO A 945 -0.25 -16.50 30.68
C PRO A 945 -1.48 -15.62 30.44
N MET A 946 -2.71 -16.17 30.47
CA MET A 946 -3.98 -15.48 30.19
C MET A 946 -5.15 -16.21 30.88
N PRO A 947 -6.26 -15.54 31.27
CA PRO A 947 -7.40 -16.22 31.91
C PRO A 947 -8.11 -17.26 31.01
N ASP A 948 -8.59 -18.33 31.65
CA ASP A 948 -9.11 -19.58 31.07
C ASP A 948 -10.01 -19.52 29.80
N TRP A 949 -9.82 -20.55 28.97
CA TRP A 949 -10.63 -20.91 27.79
C TRP A 949 -12.13 -21.10 28.12
N ALA A 950 -12.99 -20.50 27.28
CA ALA A 950 -14.43 -20.43 27.51
C ALA A 950 -15.24 -21.61 26.89
N GLY A 951 -15.09 -22.82 27.44
CA GLY A 951 -15.99 -23.96 27.15
C GLY A 951 -15.38 -25.30 27.60
N ALA A 952 -16.08 -26.25 28.22
CA ALA A 952 -17.53 -26.41 28.41
C ALA A 952 -17.89 -26.85 29.85
N GLN A 953 -19.06 -26.42 30.34
CA GLN A 953 -19.63 -26.91 31.59
C GLN A 953 -20.23 -28.32 31.40
N ALA A 954 -19.57 -29.34 31.97
CA ALA A 954 -20.21 -30.64 32.20
C ALA A 954 -20.96 -30.64 33.55
N THR A 955 -22.28 -30.84 33.51
CA THR A 955 -23.10 -31.12 34.71
C THR A 955 -24.16 -32.20 34.39
N PRO A 956 -24.68 -32.95 35.38
CA PRO A 956 -23.89 -33.88 36.18
C PRO A 956 -24.50 -35.29 36.20
N SER A 957 -23.68 -36.34 36.35
CA SER A 957 -24.19 -37.69 36.64
C SER A 957 -24.47 -37.86 38.14
N VAL A 958 -25.74 -38.11 38.49
CA VAL A 958 -26.17 -38.34 39.88
C VAL A 958 -26.18 -39.84 40.20
N SER A 959 -25.41 -40.25 41.21
CA SER A 959 -25.75 -41.42 42.02
C SER A 959 -25.30 -41.26 43.47
N ALA A 960 -26.28 -41.30 44.38
CA ALA A 960 -26.22 -41.15 45.83
C ALA A 960 -25.03 -41.85 46.54
N SER A 961 -24.47 -41.26 47.61
CA SER A 961 -25.00 -41.47 48.97
C SER A 961 -24.43 -40.41 49.95
N VAL A 962 -25.26 -39.70 50.72
CA VAL A 962 -25.80 -40.01 52.08
C VAL A 962 -25.15 -39.13 53.16
N GLU A 963 -26.03 -38.64 54.04
CA GLU A 963 -25.80 -38.01 55.36
C GLU A 963 -25.45 -36.52 55.49
N THR A 964 -25.95 -36.00 56.62
CA THR A 964 -26.25 -34.60 56.94
C THR A 964 -25.50 -34.22 58.25
N PRO A 965 -25.85 -33.10 58.93
CA PRO A 965 -25.16 -31.81 58.87
C PRO A 965 -24.39 -31.50 60.18
N THR A 966 -23.78 -30.30 60.33
CA THR A 966 -24.02 -29.34 61.45
C THR A 966 -22.93 -28.26 61.64
N ASN A 967 -23.41 -27.02 61.80
CA ASN A 967 -23.07 -25.96 62.78
C ASN A 967 -21.66 -25.36 63.06
N HIS A 968 -21.75 -24.11 63.54
CA HIS A 968 -20.85 -23.27 64.38
C HIS A 968 -19.61 -22.64 63.70
N ASP A 969 -19.57 -21.32 63.40
CA ASP A 969 -19.76 -20.08 64.21
C ASP A 969 -18.54 -19.66 65.07
N ALA A 970 -18.29 -18.33 65.15
CA ALA A 970 -17.26 -17.57 65.91
C ALA A 970 -15.77 -17.68 65.47
N THR A 971 -14.86 -16.68 65.58
CA THR A 971 -14.80 -15.20 65.87
C THR A 971 -13.33 -14.71 65.67
N ALA A 972 -12.91 -13.42 65.61
CA ALA A 972 -13.40 -12.15 65.04
C ALA A 972 -12.47 -10.95 65.44
N HIS A 973 -11.76 -10.29 64.50
CA HIS A 973 -10.93 -9.06 64.68
C HIS A 973 -10.62 -8.45 63.28
N ASP A 974 -10.49 -7.13 63.02
CA ASP A 974 -10.78 -5.93 63.82
C ASP A 974 -11.02 -4.66 62.94
N LEU A 975 -11.56 -3.61 63.57
CA LEU A 975 -12.03 -2.26 63.22
C LEU A 975 -11.56 -1.44 61.96
N LEU A 976 -12.58 -0.80 61.34
CA LEU A 976 -12.60 0.52 60.64
C LEU A 976 -12.50 1.70 61.66
N HIS A 977 -12.24 3.00 61.39
CA HIS A 977 -12.39 3.88 60.20
C HIS A 977 -11.65 5.25 60.40
N ASN A 978 -11.27 5.92 59.29
CA ASN A 978 -11.21 7.38 58.99
C ASN A 978 -10.54 8.44 59.92
N VAL A 979 -9.82 9.42 59.31
CA VAL A 979 -10.19 10.88 59.21
C VAL A 979 -8.97 11.81 58.84
N LEU A 980 -9.15 12.65 57.79
CA LEU A 980 -8.53 13.97 57.43
C LEU A 980 -6.99 14.24 57.41
N SER A 981 -6.59 15.03 56.37
CA SER A 981 -5.59 16.15 56.33
C SER A 981 -4.66 16.04 55.10
N LEU A 982 -4.78 16.85 54.04
CA LEU A 982 -4.26 18.23 53.90
C LEU A 982 -2.74 18.41 54.13
N GLY A 983 -2.01 18.49 53.02
CA GLY A 983 -1.11 19.62 52.68
C GLY A 983 0.28 19.72 53.33
N PHE A 984 1.31 19.78 52.49
CA PHE A 984 2.53 20.56 52.77
C PHE A 984 3.02 21.29 51.52
N LEU A 985 3.57 22.50 51.75
CA LEU A 985 4.10 23.43 50.75
C LEU A 985 5.64 23.46 50.82
N LEU A 986 6.27 23.88 49.72
CA LEU A 986 7.62 24.48 49.63
C LEU A 986 8.85 23.60 49.93
N ALA A 987 9.64 23.37 48.88
CA ALA A 987 10.98 23.98 48.76
C ALA A 987 11.22 24.37 47.29
#